data_AF-A0A950D8W2-F1
#
_entry.id   AF-A0A950D8W2-F1
#
_cell.length_a   1.000
_cell.length_b   1.000
_cell.length_c   1.000
_cell.angle_alpha   90.00
_cell.angle_beta   90.00
_cell.angle_gamma   90.00
#
_symmetry.space_group_name_H-M   'P 1'
#
loop_
_entity.id
_entity.type
_entity.pdbx_description
1 polymer ?
#
loop_
_entity_poly.entity_id
_entity_poly.type
_entity_poly.pdbx_seq_one_letter_code
_entity_poly.pdbx_strand_id
1 'polypeptide(L)'
;MPVNTLRRFVVHFPKKDVEARRSDLGSLCETMRTHIASIVLACAVLTATSFLAPVARATDYLMPKTNGVWPFDPNPDAPGSLTRQFMTYYKDSDGNKIPVKTLRITNNTTQTVYPIMRDPNDAVIAKGSSIGLYDPYDAVLNEFRGYIGYQGADGKFYFGLKAGQSILVSVPLVFWNGGRIGIGTDGAYLVPMTKNGLPNPLHWDANSQRSITSTESIGDTIKNGVVMWYRSATPEGPSDDTEDQLAEFTIRDHDYLVNPKISEKTEGKIPFNQLVTLINYDVSNVDNIYLPLGFAANDVWVLPQIGPTDKRTDWTAGSDPDAYGWTGATNTIDFLQTKIQAFTDGNQLLGQYFGTNGWPYYNIPNPSNVSDAPRKIPGGANIFAESPLKGVLSSYNDGINWQTNKYMLSSGGTVPVSATIGWAGGKPDLPPSTTLHVLLETDKLAFIHKGYLVTGNPPGNPPTQANPIQPGTTVIEPIDRTNGTVTLSKPLVASTEACSFTFTRPLDDYASDAMIKLWYSWAQYYLTHWKDNTPSAPTDPTTILASIDQETATLKFNEAHPELVEGMAVTGPGLDDAQTEVGKHQGDAVILEIASDKKSVILSQVVAKGEGSTNQPFGFLPPEKNPLLWTPTANGDPGYPVIVFDKSKFSGEPAWHDPYEFSQQVYLIMASMNQIGEPNNNNVSKYMQDIVGANMGYIFTDALKKTYDADEVTSMIRDKIKSVLRGVTDFTKFPDVIENGQHTVWYPNPAEEHGGQVFNVFNLDPFVRFVHVVLGFTGYGFSVDDDTADVGAGGASQLQLSVTGTGGLIQTAPWTIQAPYGPVGPVELTYSGPASTTNGDTLYNAIASVSNTTPITVTTVAPHRLSNGDTVRIDQVMGDNAANGTFTIGDVTRNTFALYVYPAGKSPVAPTGDYTGGGRWSYPLHAYIDTTDATPPDLTKVFYRVTGDDALGTFLGTFVSVNGLDKPPGKNAVMFRVWQLGQQSTGRLLLWADLTDQYGTPLAKGTYKFTFFGVVPTKMPNAPEQ
;
A
#
# COMPACT_ATOMS: atom_id res chain seq x y z
N MET A 1 -2.85 38.95 19.94
CA MET A 1 -3.14 39.98 20.98
C MET A 1 -4.31 40.84 20.52
N PRO A 2 -5.21 41.37 21.38
CA PRO A 2 -6.15 40.67 22.27
C PRO A 2 -7.65 41.11 22.13
N VAL A 3 -8.54 40.17 22.46
CA VAL A 3 -9.78 40.22 23.28
C VAL A 3 -10.42 41.59 23.65
N ASN A 4 -11.73 41.79 23.38
CA ASN A 4 -12.81 42.02 24.39
C ASN A 4 -14.15 42.61 23.84
N THR A 5 -15.21 41.77 23.88
CA THR A 5 -16.51 41.90 24.61
C THR A 5 -17.48 43.10 24.47
N LEU A 6 -18.77 42.70 24.40
CA LEU A 6 -19.99 43.22 25.07
C LEU A 6 -20.90 44.29 24.39
N ARG A 7 -22.02 43.75 23.87
CA ARG A 7 -23.43 43.96 24.33
C ARG A 7 -24.18 45.29 24.08
N ARG A 8 -25.34 45.09 23.42
CA ARG A 8 -26.75 45.44 23.81
C ARG A 8 -27.51 46.55 23.05
N PHE A 9 -28.58 46.07 22.40
CA PHE A 9 -30.01 46.48 22.41
C PHE A 9 -30.52 47.72 21.67
N VAL A 10 -31.30 47.41 20.61
CA VAL A 10 -32.72 47.75 20.31
C VAL A 10 -33.25 49.15 20.70
N VAL A 11 -33.81 49.90 19.73
CA VAL A 11 -35.27 50.22 19.59
C VAL A 11 -35.53 51.45 18.68
N HIS A 12 -36.36 51.20 17.66
CA HIS A 12 -37.38 52.03 16.97
C HIS A 12 -37.04 53.32 16.21
N PHE A 13 -37.48 53.29 14.94
CA PHE A 13 -37.93 54.41 14.12
C PHE A 13 -39.33 54.89 14.52
N PRO A 14 -39.66 56.17 14.25
CA PRO A 14 -41.02 56.58 13.89
C PRO A 14 -41.14 56.97 12.41
N LYS A 15 -42.24 56.48 11.83
CA LYS A 15 -42.76 56.73 10.47
C LYS A 15 -43.29 58.15 10.31
N LYS A 16 -42.95 58.80 9.20
CA LYS A 16 -43.87 59.54 8.31
C LYS A 16 -43.14 59.87 7.02
N ASP A 17 -43.54 59.21 5.93
CA ASP A 17 -43.46 59.63 4.52
C ASP A 17 -43.61 58.37 3.63
N VAL A 18 -44.84 57.87 3.53
CA VAL A 18 -45.19 56.62 2.82
C VAL A 18 -45.87 56.88 1.46
N GLU A 19 -46.20 58.12 1.08
CA GLU A 19 -46.95 58.36 -0.16
C GLU A 19 -46.13 58.87 -1.36
N ALA A 20 -44.85 59.20 -1.18
CA ALA A 20 -43.98 59.63 -2.28
C ALA A 20 -43.09 58.52 -2.90
N ARG A 21 -43.16 57.27 -2.41
CA ARG A 21 -42.29 56.16 -2.90
C ARG A 21 -43.01 55.08 -3.73
N ARG A 22 -44.28 55.27 -4.08
CA ARG A 22 -45.05 54.25 -4.83
C ARG A 22 -44.86 54.28 -6.35
N SER A 23 -44.42 55.38 -6.96
CA SER A 23 -44.14 55.45 -8.40
C SER A 23 -42.76 54.89 -8.77
N ASP A 24 -41.76 55.07 -7.92
CA ASP A 24 -40.37 54.67 -8.23
C ASP A 24 -40.11 53.18 -8.02
N LEU A 25 -40.89 52.51 -7.15
CA LEU A 25 -40.84 51.07 -6.94
C LEU A 25 -41.43 50.27 -8.11
N GLY A 26 -42.34 50.87 -8.89
CA GLY A 26 -42.91 50.23 -10.09
C GLY A 26 -41.88 50.12 -11.22
N SER A 27 -41.15 51.21 -11.49
CA SER A 27 -40.10 51.24 -12.52
C SER A 27 -38.91 50.34 -12.15
N LEU A 28 -38.50 50.31 -10.87
CA LEU A 28 -37.38 49.45 -10.44
C LEU A 28 -37.71 47.95 -10.56
N CYS A 29 -38.95 47.55 -10.29
CA CYS A 29 -39.41 46.16 -10.42
C CYS A 29 -39.47 45.69 -11.88
N GLU A 30 -39.78 46.59 -12.82
CA GLU A 30 -39.88 46.26 -14.24
C GLU A 30 -38.49 46.10 -14.89
N THR A 31 -37.52 46.95 -14.49
CA THR A 31 -36.12 46.84 -14.91
C THR A 31 -35.40 45.63 -14.27
N MET A 32 -35.72 45.28 -13.00
CA MET A 32 -35.21 44.05 -12.39
C MET A 32 -35.80 42.79 -13.04
N ARG A 33 -37.08 42.79 -13.45
CA ARG A 33 -37.66 41.64 -14.15
C ARG A 33 -37.04 41.42 -15.53
N THR A 34 -36.72 42.49 -16.26
CA THR A 34 -36.04 42.37 -17.56
C THR A 34 -34.59 41.90 -17.39
N HIS A 35 -33.85 42.39 -16.39
CA HIS A 35 -32.49 41.91 -16.14
C HIS A 35 -32.44 40.48 -15.61
N ILE A 36 -33.36 40.07 -14.74
CA ILE A 36 -33.43 38.68 -14.27
C ILE A 36 -33.85 37.74 -15.42
N ALA A 37 -34.79 38.14 -16.29
CA ALA A 37 -35.14 37.35 -17.46
C ALA A 37 -33.98 37.24 -18.46
N SER A 38 -33.20 38.29 -18.67
CA SER A 38 -32.01 38.26 -19.54
C SER A 38 -30.85 37.47 -18.93
N ILE A 39 -30.66 37.49 -17.61
CA ILE A 39 -29.66 36.66 -16.92
C ILE A 39 -30.09 35.19 -16.92
N VAL A 40 -31.36 34.90 -16.69
CA VAL A 40 -31.89 33.52 -16.76
C VAL A 40 -31.84 32.99 -18.20
N LEU A 41 -32.12 33.82 -19.21
CA LEU A 41 -32.00 33.44 -20.62
C LEU A 41 -30.53 33.31 -21.05
N ALA A 42 -29.63 34.18 -20.58
CA ALA A 42 -28.20 34.05 -20.84
C ALA A 42 -27.61 32.83 -20.14
N CYS A 43 -27.99 32.54 -18.90
CA CYS A 43 -27.61 31.32 -18.17
C CYS A 43 -28.21 30.07 -18.83
N ALA A 44 -29.46 30.11 -19.31
CA ALA A 44 -30.10 29.01 -20.03
C ALA A 44 -29.49 28.77 -21.42
N VAL A 45 -29.07 29.84 -22.11
CA VAL A 45 -28.35 29.74 -23.39
C VAL A 45 -26.92 29.27 -23.16
N LEU A 46 -26.21 29.76 -22.13
CA LEU A 46 -24.87 29.28 -21.76
C LEU A 46 -24.89 27.80 -21.34
N THR A 47 -25.87 27.37 -20.53
CA THR A 47 -26.07 25.95 -20.20
C THR A 47 -26.49 25.14 -21.41
N ALA A 48 -27.39 25.64 -22.28
CA ALA A 48 -27.75 24.93 -23.50
C ALA A 48 -26.60 24.84 -24.52
N THR A 49 -25.71 25.83 -24.60
CA THR A 49 -24.52 25.77 -25.47
C THR A 49 -23.41 24.89 -24.89
N SER A 50 -23.28 24.76 -23.57
CA SER A 50 -22.39 23.75 -22.97
C SER A 50 -22.92 22.33 -23.12
N PHE A 51 -24.23 22.13 -23.32
CA PHE A 51 -24.83 20.83 -23.69
C PHE A 51 -24.84 20.53 -25.19
N LEU A 52 -24.42 21.48 -26.05
CA LEU A 52 -24.40 21.33 -27.51
C LEU A 52 -23.01 21.44 -28.14
N ALA A 53 -21.95 21.54 -27.34
CA ALA A 53 -20.63 21.17 -27.83
C ALA A 53 -20.71 19.69 -28.26
N PRO A 54 -20.42 19.35 -29.52
CA PRO A 54 -20.30 17.96 -29.90
C PRO A 54 -19.11 17.41 -29.10
N VAL A 55 -19.40 16.76 -27.97
CA VAL A 55 -18.45 15.86 -27.33
C VAL A 55 -18.04 14.92 -28.44
N ALA A 56 -16.78 14.99 -28.86
CA ALA A 56 -16.23 14.08 -29.84
C ALA A 56 -16.61 12.67 -29.36
N ARG A 57 -17.49 11.98 -30.10
CA ARG A 57 -17.91 10.63 -29.71
C ARG A 57 -16.64 9.82 -29.59
N ALA A 58 -16.38 9.28 -28.39
CA ALA A 58 -15.34 8.27 -28.20
C ALA A 58 -15.50 7.24 -29.34
N THR A 59 -14.42 6.99 -30.05
CA THR A 59 -14.47 6.12 -31.22
C THR A 59 -14.65 4.70 -30.68
N ASP A 60 -15.77 4.03 -30.98
CA ASP A 60 -15.98 2.66 -30.51
C ASP A 60 -14.85 1.76 -31.11
N TYR A 61 -14.06 1.12 -30.26
CA TYR A 61 -12.91 0.29 -30.68
C TYR A 61 -13.32 -1.15 -30.94
N LEU A 62 -12.97 -1.70 -32.11
CA LEU A 62 -13.36 -3.05 -32.51
C LEU A 62 -12.46 -4.12 -31.90
N MET A 63 -13.06 -5.22 -31.44
CA MET A 63 -12.33 -6.43 -31.13
C MET A 63 -11.72 -7.04 -32.40
N PRO A 64 -10.48 -7.57 -32.32
CA PRO A 64 -9.75 -8.08 -33.48
C PRO A 64 -10.39 -9.36 -34.03
N LYS A 65 -10.17 -9.58 -35.33
CA LYS A 65 -10.56 -10.80 -36.04
C LYS A 65 -9.39 -11.76 -36.10
N THR A 66 -9.69 -13.06 -36.05
CA THR A 66 -8.74 -14.14 -36.36
C THR A 66 -9.12 -14.69 -37.73
N ASN A 67 -8.19 -14.67 -38.70
CA ASN A 67 -8.44 -15.11 -40.07
C ASN A 67 -9.67 -14.45 -40.73
N GLY A 68 -9.92 -13.16 -40.45
CA GLY A 68 -11.02 -12.39 -41.02
C GLY A 68 -12.39 -12.59 -40.33
N VAL A 69 -12.48 -13.45 -39.31
CA VAL A 69 -13.71 -13.73 -38.55
C VAL A 69 -13.50 -13.40 -37.08
N TRP A 70 -14.53 -12.91 -36.39
CA TRP A 70 -14.47 -12.77 -34.94
C TRP A 70 -14.54 -14.16 -34.29
N PRO A 71 -13.64 -14.51 -33.36
CA PRO A 71 -13.60 -15.84 -32.73
C PRO A 71 -14.72 -15.98 -31.67
N PHE A 72 -15.96 -15.74 -32.07
CA PHE A 72 -17.12 -15.80 -31.19
C PHE A 72 -17.48 -17.24 -30.83
N ASP A 73 -17.59 -17.49 -29.53
CA ASP A 73 -17.89 -18.76 -28.91
C ASP A 73 -19.21 -18.64 -28.12
N PRO A 74 -20.35 -18.95 -28.75
CA PRO A 74 -21.67 -18.74 -28.15
C PRO A 74 -22.00 -19.71 -27.03
N ASN A 75 -21.24 -20.80 -26.88
CA ASN A 75 -21.47 -21.80 -25.84
C ASN A 75 -20.13 -22.33 -25.29
N PRO A 76 -19.50 -21.58 -24.38
CA PRO A 76 -18.19 -21.94 -23.86
C PRO A 76 -18.16 -23.25 -23.03
N ASP A 77 -19.30 -23.80 -22.58
CA ASP A 77 -19.37 -25.13 -21.92
C ASP A 77 -19.39 -26.31 -22.93
N ALA A 78 -19.66 -26.06 -24.22
CA ALA A 78 -19.81 -27.12 -25.21
C ALA A 78 -18.52 -27.94 -25.42
N PRO A 79 -18.63 -29.25 -25.71
CA PRO A 79 -17.52 -30.04 -26.23
C PRO A 79 -17.02 -29.44 -27.56
N GLY A 80 -15.78 -28.93 -27.58
CA GLY A 80 -15.20 -28.25 -28.75
C GLY A 80 -15.26 -26.71 -28.73
N SER A 81 -15.71 -26.12 -27.61
CA SER A 81 -15.62 -24.68 -27.31
C SER A 81 -14.24 -24.11 -27.65
N LEU A 82 -14.21 -22.96 -28.34
CA LEU A 82 -12.96 -22.28 -28.69
C LEU A 82 -12.25 -21.79 -27.42
N THR A 83 -13.02 -21.37 -26.43
CA THR A 83 -12.52 -20.90 -25.13
C THR A 83 -11.82 -22.02 -24.37
N ARG A 84 -12.42 -23.22 -24.36
CA ARG A 84 -11.86 -24.41 -23.68
C ARG A 84 -10.65 -25.03 -24.38
N GLN A 85 -10.24 -24.51 -25.54
CA GLN A 85 -8.99 -24.95 -26.19
C GLN A 85 -7.74 -24.39 -25.52
N PHE A 86 -7.86 -23.33 -24.72
CA PHE A 86 -6.70 -22.67 -24.13
C PHE A 86 -6.88 -22.17 -22.69
N MET A 87 -8.10 -22.20 -22.14
CA MET A 87 -8.42 -21.76 -20.79
C MET A 87 -9.51 -22.65 -20.16
N THR A 88 -9.40 -22.88 -18.86
CA THR A 88 -10.28 -23.73 -18.07
C THR A 88 -11.52 -22.94 -17.62
N TYR A 89 -12.67 -23.33 -18.15
CA TYR A 89 -13.93 -22.58 -18.03
C TYR A 89 -15.12 -23.51 -17.78
N TYR A 90 -15.91 -23.22 -16.74
CA TYR A 90 -17.05 -24.00 -16.19
C TYR A 90 -16.77 -25.45 -15.75
N LYS A 91 -15.96 -26.21 -16.48
CA LYS A 91 -15.56 -27.59 -16.17
C LYS A 91 -14.09 -27.78 -16.50
N ASP A 92 -13.37 -28.41 -15.59
CA ASP A 92 -11.97 -28.80 -15.82
C ASP A 92 -11.86 -30.03 -16.75
N SER A 93 -10.61 -30.40 -17.08
CA SER A 93 -10.33 -31.53 -17.97
C SER A 93 -10.71 -32.88 -17.38
N ASP A 94 -10.87 -32.98 -16.06
CA ASP A 94 -11.25 -34.20 -15.35
C ASP A 94 -12.78 -34.33 -15.19
N GLY A 95 -13.52 -33.34 -15.70
CA GLY A 95 -14.98 -33.28 -15.68
C GLY A 95 -15.56 -32.76 -14.38
N ASN A 96 -14.75 -32.24 -13.44
CA ASN A 96 -15.30 -31.61 -12.26
C ASN A 96 -15.93 -30.26 -12.65
N LYS A 97 -17.05 -29.93 -12.03
CA LYS A 97 -17.69 -28.64 -12.19
C LYS A 97 -16.91 -27.60 -11.39
N ILE A 98 -16.51 -26.52 -12.05
CA ILE A 98 -15.89 -25.38 -11.39
C ILE A 98 -17.02 -24.55 -10.77
N PRO A 99 -16.95 -24.23 -9.46
CA PRO A 99 -17.90 -23.33 -8.83
C PRO A 99 -17.98 -22.00 -9.58
N VAL A 100 -19.19 -21.49 -9.83
CA VAL A 100 -19.34 -20.21 -10.52
C VAL A 100 -19.01 -19.10 -9.54
N LYS A 101 -18.07 -18.24 -9.94
CA LYS A 101 -17.72 -16.99 -9.26
C LYS A 101 -17.96 -15.87 -10.25
N THR A 102 -18.51 -14.74 -9.80
CA THR A 102 -18.87 -13.65 -10.71
C THR A 102 -18.25 -12.33 -10.31
N LEU A 103 -17.99 -11.48 -11.30
CA LEU A 103 -17.55 -10.10 -11.14
C LEU A 103 -18.52 -9.19 -11.89
N ARG A 104 -19.24 -8.34 -11.17
CA ARG A 104 -20.07 -7.28 -11.74
C ARG A 104 -19.24 -6.01 -11.88
N ILE A 105 -19.20 -5.41 -13.06
CA ILE A 105 -18.51 -4.13 -13.29
C ILE A 105 -19.55 -3.09 -13.69
N THR A 106 -19.55 -1.94 -13.02
CA THR A 106 -20.47 -0.82 -13.30
C THR A 106 -19.67 0.41 -13.70
N ASN A 107 -19.96 0.98 -14.88
CA ASN A 107 -19.36 2.23 -15.33
C ASN A 107 -20.29 3.41 -14.99
N ASN A 108 -19.95 4.17 -13.95
CA ASN A 108 -20.71 5.37 -13.57
C ASN A 108 -20.11 6.67 -14.16
N THR A 109 -19.10 6.57 -15.01
CA THR A 109 -18.52 7.72 -15.70
C THR A 109 -19.42 8.21 -16.84
N THR A 110 -19.09 9.38 -17.39
CA THR A 110 -19.75 9.95 -18.57
C THR A 110 -19.21 9.43 -19.90
N GLN A 111 -18.17 8.59 -19.89
CA GLN A 111 -17.50 8.06 -21.07
C GLN A 111 -17.42 6.53 -21.06
N THR A 112 -16.96 5.93 -22.15
CA THR A 112 -16.65 4.49 -22.17
C THR A 112 -15.39 4.25 -21.35
N VAL A 113 -15.39 3.19 -20.54
CA VAL A 113 -14.19 2.70 -19.84
C VAL A 113 -13.80 1.33 -20.38
N TYR A 114 -12.54 0.94 -20.22
CA TYR A 114 -11.98 -0.28 -20.80
C TYR A 114 -11.38 -1.18 -19.71
N PRO A 115 -12.22 -1.99 -19.02
CA PRO A 115 -11.74 -2.94 -18.03
C PRO A 115 -11.06 -4.16 -18.68
N ILE A 116 -9.95 -4.61 -18.09
CA ILE A 116 -9.15 -5.76 -18.53
C ILE A 116 -8.77 -6.59 -17.31
N MET A 117 -9.28 -7.82 -17.20
CA MET A 117 -8.79 -8.79 -16.23
C MET A 117 -7.46 -9.39 -16.70
N ARG A 118 -6.51 -9.68 -15.81
CA ARG A 118 -5.22 -10.28 -16.12
C ARG A 118 -4.71 -11.22 -15.01
N ASP A 119 -4.05 -12.32 -15.37
CA ASP A 119 -3.39 -13.27 -14.46
C ASP A 119 -2.37 -14.14 -15.25
N PRO A 120 -1.15 -14.39 -14.73
CA PRO A 120 -0.16 -15.24 -15.37
C PRO A 120 -0.19 -16.74 -14.98
N ASN A 121 -1.03 -17.14 -14.02
CA ASN A 121 -1.01 -18.46 -13.35
C ASN A 121 0.39 -18.86 -12.87
N ASP A 122 1.02 -18.01 -12.06
CA ASP A 122 2.43 -18.10 -11.68
C ASP A 122 2.68 -18.82 -10.33
N ALA A 123 1.65 -18.99 -9.50
CA ALA A 123 1.73 -19.82 -8.30
C ALA A 123 1.82 -21.30 -8.69
N VAL A 124 3.02 -21.87 -8.62
CA VAL A 124 3.31 -23.26 -8.99
C VAL A 124 3.63 -24.13 -7.78
N ILE A 125 3.40 -25.44 -7.89
CA ILE A 125 3.66 -26.41 -6.79
C ILE A 125 5.14 -26.47 -6.37
N ALA A 126 6.04 -26.13 -7.29
CA ALA A 126 7.47 -26.01 -7.08
C ALA A 126 8.09 -25.18 -8.21
N LYS A 127 9.20 -24.48 -7.94
CA LYS A 127 9.91 -23.67 -8.93
C LYS A 127 10.23 -24.49 -10.18
N GLY A 128 9.81 -24.01 -11.35
CA GLY A 128 9.98 -24.68 -12.64
C GLY A 128 8.97 -25.79 -12.96
N SER A 129 7.97 -26.01 -12.10
CA SER A 129 6.84 -26.88 -12.40
C SER A 129 5.97 -26.29 -13.52
N SER A 130 5.36 -27.15 -14.33
CA SER A 130 4.33 -26.78 -15.29
C SER A 130 2.92 -26.86 -14.72
N ILE A 131 2.78 -27.06 -13.41
CA ILE A 131 1.51 -27.28 -12.71
C ILE A 131 1.28 -26.12 -11.73
N GLY A 132 0.18 -25.40 -11.96
CA GLY A 132 -0.29 -24.34 -11.06
C GLY A 132 -0.84 -24.93 -9.76
N LEU A 133 -0.67 -24.19 -8.68
CA LEU A 133 -1.04 -24.60 -7.32
C LEU A 133 -2.55 -24.53 -7.09
N TYR A 134 -3.22 -23.54 -7.68
CA TYR A 134 -4.67 -23.32 -7.56
C TYR A 134 -5.42 -23.53 -8.89
N ASP A 135 -4.70 -23.42 -10.01
CA ASP A 135 -5.14 -23.85 -11.34
C ASP A 135 -4.12 -24.85 -11.94
N PRO A 136 -4.28 -26.16 -11.67
CA PRO A 136 -3.40 -27.18 -12.23
C PRO A 136 -3.76 -27.57 -13.68
N TYR A 137 -4.73 -26.90 -14.31
CA TYR A 137 -5.26 -27.27 -15.62
C TYR A 137 -4.81 -26.31 -16.72
N ASP A 138 -4.73 -25.01 -16.41
CA ASP A 138 -4.23 -24.02 -17.34
C ASP A 138 -2.69 -23.94 -17.33
N ALA A 139 -2.13 -23.52 -18.45
CA ALA A 139 -0.68 -23.40 -18.59
C ALA A 139 -0.15 -22.29 -17.68
N VAL A 140 0.84 -22.62 -16.87
CA VAL A 140 1.52 -21.68 -15.98
C VAL A 140 2.45 -20.74 -16.75
N LEU A 141 2.73 -19.57 -16.17
CA LEU A 141 3.64 -18.57 -16.74
C LEU A 141 3.23 -18.13 -18.16
N ASN A 142 1.92 -18.02 -18.40
CA ASN A 142 1.33 -17.51 -19.63
C ASN A 142 0.41 -16.34 -19.29
N GLU A 143 0.41 -15.27 -20.09
CA GLU A 143 -0.51 -14.14 -19.85
C GLU A 143 -1.94 -14.51 -20.24
N PHE A 144 -2.88 -14.48 -19.29
CA PHE A 144 -4.32 -14.57 -19.56
C PHE A 144 -4.96 -13.20 -19.38
N ARG A 145 -5.88 -12.83 -20.28
CA ARG A 145 -6.65 -11.59 -20.15
C ARG A 145 -8.11 -11.76 -20.52
N GLY A 146 -8.97 -10.97 -19.87
CA GLY A 146 -10.39 -10.83 -20.19
C GLY A 146 -10.73 -9.38 -20.50
N TYR A 147 -10.91 -9.06 -21.79
CA TYR A 147 -11.28 -7.71 -22.22
C TYR A 147 -12.81 -7.56 -22.26
N ILE A 148 -13.32 -6.59 -21.52
CA ILE A 148 -14.76 -6.32 -21.43
C ILE A 148 -15.27 -5.57 -22.66
N GLY A 149 -16.46 -5.91 -23.13
CA GLY A 149 -17.05 -5.28 -24.31
C GLY A 149 -18.54 -5.54 -24.50
N TYR A 150 -19.02 -5.21 -25.70
CA TYR A 150 -20.40 -5.47 -26.13
C TYR A 150 -20.50 -5.81 -27.62
N GLN A 151 -21.57 -6.50 -27.99
CA GLN A 151 -21.95 -6.70 -29.39
C GLN A 151 -22.82 -5.54 -29.88
N GLY A 152 -22.36 -4.79 -30.88
CA GLY A 152 -23.13 -3.69 -31.47
C GLY A 152 -24.33 -4.17 -32.27
N ALA A 153 -25.27 -3.25 -32.54
CA ALA A 153 -26.44 -3.51 -33.38
C ALA A 153 -26.06 -3.88 -34.83
N ASP A 154 -24.83 -3.57 -35.25
CA ASP A 154 -24.26 -3.98 -36.55
C ASP A 154 -23.65 -5.40 -36.52
N GLY A 155 -23.83 -6.13 -35.42
CA GLY A 155 -23.34 -7.50 -35.23
C GLY A 155 -21.85 -7.61 -34.94
N LYS A 156 -21.13 -6.49 -34.84
CA LYS A 156 -19.70 -6.46 -34.52
C LYS A 156 -19.45 -6.42 -33.03
N PHE A 157 -18.24 -6.78 -32.62
CA PHE A 157 -17.84 -6.78 -31.21
C PHE A 157 -16.90 -5.62 -30.94
N TYR A 158 -17.21 -4.87 -29.88
CA TYR A 158 -16.51 -3.66 -29.49
C TYR A 158 -15.96 -3.81 -28.08
N PHE A 159 -14.79 -3.23 -27.84
CA PHE A 159 -14.22 -3.08 -26.50
C PHE A 159 -14.95 -1.98 -25.71
N GLY A 160 -14.92 -2.15 -24.39
CA GLY A 160 -15.34 -1.16 -23.42
C GLY A 160 -16.77 -1.32 -22.92
N LEU A 161 -17.03 -0.71 -21.77
CA LEU A 161 -18.31 -0.64 -21.10
C LEU A 161 -18.80 0.82 -21.19
N LYS A 162 -19.95 1.09 -21.82
CA LYS A 162 -20.41 2.47 -22.04
C LYS A 162 -20.88 3.12 -20.73
N ALA A 163 -20.95 4.45 -20.75
CA ALA A 163 -21.48 5.24 -19.64
C ALA A 163 -22.82 4.70 -19.11
N GLY A 164 -22.93 4.52 -17.79
CA GLY A 164 -24.12 4.05 -17.09
C GLY A 164 -24.42 2.56 -17.24
N GLN A 165 -23.55 1.77 -17.89
CA GLN A 165 -23.78 0.34 -18.10
C GLN A 165 -23.15 -0.53 -17.01
N SER A 166 -23.80 -1.66 -16.74
CA SER A 166 -23.26 -2.74 -15.90
C SER A 166 -23.07 -4.01 -16.72
N ILE A 167 -22.07 -4.82 -16.38
CA ILE A 167 -21.84 -6.16 -16.97
C ILE A 167 -21.55 -7.17 -15.85
N LEU A 168 -21.95 -8.43 -16.03
CA LEU A 168 -21.70 -9.52 -15.08
C LEU A 168 -20.91 -10.63 -15.76
N VAL A 169 -19.71 -10.89 -15.27
CA VAL A 169 -18.75 -11.82 -15.87
C VAL A 169 -18.58 -13.03 -14.96
N SER A 170 -18.68 -14.25 -15.51
CA SER A 170 -18.24 -15.45 -14.79
C SER A 170 -16.71 -15.53 -14.85
N VAL A 171 -16.05 -15.64 -13.71
CA VAL A 171 -14.58 -15.59 -13.56
C VAL A 171 -13.98 -16.99 -13.82
N PRO A 172 -13.14 -17.18 -14.86
CA PRO A 172 -12.43 -18.43 -15.13
C PRO A 172 -11.48 -18.84 -13.99
N LEU A 173 -11.13 -20.13 -13.94
CA LEU A 173 -10.27 -20.69 -12.88
C LEU A 173 -8.89 -20.00 -12.81
N VAL A 174 -8.32 -19.64 -13.95
CA VAL A 174 -7.00 -19.02 -14.04
C VAL A 174 -6.87 -17.71 -13.25
N PHE A 175 -7.96 -16.98 -13.05
CA PHE A 175 -7.97 -15.71 -12.30
C PHE A 175 -8.24 -15.90 -10.80
N TRP A 176 -8.26 -17.15 -10.29
CA TRP A 176 -8.57 -17.41 -8.88
C TRP A 176 -7.38 -17.15 -7.95
N ASN A 177 -6.17 -16.91 -8.46
CA ASN A 177 -5.01 -16.67 -7.62
C ASN A 177 -4.21 -15.45 -8.07
N GLY A 178 -4.48 -14.30 -7.44
CA GLY A 178 -3.83 -13.05 -7.82
C GLY A 178 -4.43 -12.43 -9.07
N GLY A 179 -5.74 -12.63 -9.29
CA GLY A 179 -6.46 -12.02 -10.40
C GLY A 179 -6.45 -10.51 -10.28
N ARG A 180 -6.07 -9.83 -11.36
CA ARG A 180 -5.98 -8.37 -11.43
C ARG A 180 -7.01 -7.83 -12.41
N ILE A 181 -7.52 -6.64 -12.17
CA ILE A 181 -8.30 -5.89 -13.16
C ILE A 181 -7.78 -4.46 -13.28
N GLY A 182 -7.41 -4.08 -14.50
CA GLY A 182 -7.03 -2.71 -14.85
C GLY A 182 -8.18 -2.00 -15.55
N ILE A 183 -8.41 -0.72 -15.24
CA ILE A 183 -9.43 0.11 -15.91
C ILE A 183 -8.81 1.35 -16.53
N GLY A 184 -8.99 1.49 -17.84
CA GLY A 184 -8.59 2.68 -18.60
C GLY A 184 -9.75 3.50 -19.15
N THR A 185 -9.44 4.73 -19.58
CA THR A 185 -10.44 5.63 -20.17
C THR A 185 -10.22 5.89 -21.66
N ASP A 186 -9.06 5.50 -22.19
CA ASP A 186 -8.77 5.42 -23.62
C ASP A 186 -8.56 3.98 -24.10
N GLY A 187 -9.17 3.67 -25.25
CA GLY A 187 -9.07 2.36 -25.89
C GLY A 187 -8.05 2.31 -27.02
N ALA A 188 -7.30 3.39 -27.29
CA ALA A 188 -6.40 3.48 -28.43
C ALA A 188 -5.30 2.40 -28.44
N TYR A 189 -4.91 1.92 -27.26
CA TYR A 189 -3.82 0.96 -27.07
C TYR A 189 -4.29 -0.47 -26.75
N LEU A 190 -5.61 -0.76 -26.74
CA LEU A 190 -6.14 -2.10 -26.42
C LEU A 190 -5.69 -3.19 -27.39
N VAL A 191 -5.44 -2.81 -28.63
CA VAL A 191 -4.87 -3.65 -29.68
C VAL A 191 -3.82 -2.83 -30.43
N PRO A 192 -2.88 -3.45 -31.15
CA PRO A 192 -1.86 -2.73 -31.88
C PRO A 192 -2.55 -1.96 -33.01
N MET A 193 -2.80 -0.67 -32.82
CA MET A 193 -3.18 0.18 -33.93
C MET A 193 -1.91 0.50 -34.70
N THR A 194 -1.72 -0.22 -35.81
CA THR A 194 -0.71 0.01 -36.85
C THR A 194 -0.78 1.39 -37.50
N LYS A 195 -1.60 2.32 -36.99
CA LYS A 195 -1.82 3.61 -37.64
C LYS A 195 -0.64 4.56 -37.50
N ASN A 196 0.16 4.47 -36.43
CA ASN A 196 1.25 5.42 -36.15
C ASN A 196 2.61 4.82 -35.73
N GLY A 197 2.74 3.50 -35.56
CA GLY A 197 4.02 2.88 -35.18
C GLY A 197 4.44 3.06 -33.71
N LEU A 198 3.59 3.64 -32.85
CA LEU A 198 3.85 3.75 -31.42
C LEU A 198 3.81 2.35 -30.74
N PRO A 199 4.68 2.07 -29.74
CA PRO A 199 4.62 0.86 -28.95
C PRO A 199 3.27 0.76 -28.23
N ASN A 200 2.87 -0.48 -27.96
CA ASN A 200 1.68 -0.75 -27.18
C ASN A 200 2.08 -0.95 -25.71
N PRO A 201 1.75 -0.02 -24.81
CA PRO A 201 2.12 -0.10 -23.40
C PRO A 201 1.33 -1.20 -22.65
N LEU A 202 0.27 -1.75 -23.25
CA LEU A 202 -0.43 -2.95 -22.77
C LEU A 202 0.22 -4.26 -23.26
N HIS A 203 1.35 -4.22 -23.98
CA HIS A 203 2.09 -5.41 -24.43
C HIS A 203 1.22 -6.45 -25.15
N TRP A 204 0.37 -5.99 -26.09
CA TRP A 204 -0.47 -6.90 -26.87
C TRP A 204 0.37 -7.82 -27.77
N ASP A 205 0.15 -9.13 -27.68
CA ASP A 205 0.69 -10.13 -28.60
C ASP A 205 -0.29 -10.43 -29.74
N ALA A 206 0.14 -10.16 -30.98
CA ALA A 206 -0.63 -10.45 -32.17
C ALA A 206 -0.89 -11.96 -32.36
N ASN A 207 0.00 -12.82 -31.87
CA ASN A 207 -0.06 -14.28 -31.98
C ASN A 207 -0.88 -14.94 -30.86
N SER A 208 -1.45 -14.15 -29.96
CA SER A 208 -2.29 -14.66 -28.87
C SER A 208 -3.48 -15.48 -29.37
N GLN A 209 -3.87 -16.47 -28.56
CA GLN A 209 -5.13 -17.17 -28.72
C GLN A 209 -6.26 -16.32 -28.16
N ARG A 210 -7.42 -16.34 -28.84
CA ARG A 210 -8.54 -15.46 -28.51
C ARG A 210 -9.88 -16.16 -28.73
N SER A 211 -10.82 -15.91 -27.85
CA SER A 211 -12.24 -16.24 -28.03
C SER A 211 -13.11 -15.10 -27.50
N ILE A 212 -14.33 -14.94 -28.01
CA ILE A 212 -15.30 -13.95 -27.53
C ILE A 212 -16.53 -14.71 -27.02
N THR A 213 -16.87 -14.56 -25.74
CA THR A 213 -18.03 -15.22 -25.11
C THR A 213 -19.06 -14.20 -24.69
N SER A 214 -20.35 -14.55 -24.77
CA SER A 214 -21.42 -13.75 -24.16
C SER A 214 -21.32 -13.76 -22.63
N THR A 215 -21.67 -12.64 -22.00
CA THR A 215 -21.77 -12.55 -20.53
C THR A 215 -23.15 -12.94 -20.01
N GLU A 216 -23.27 -13.09 -18.70
CA GLU A 216 -24.56 -13.30 -18.05
C GLU A 216 -25.41 -12.02 -18.12
N SER A 217 -26.69 -12.18 -18.42
CA SER A 217 -27.66 -11.09 -18.53
C SER A 217 -28.70 -11.20 -17.43
N ILE A 218 -28.43 -10.58 -16.27
CA ILE A 218 -29.29 -10.60 -15.08
C ILE A 218 -29.59 -9.16 -14.66
N GLY A 219 -30.86 -8.85 -14.39
CA GLY A 219 -31.26 -7.54 -13.87
C GLY A 219 -30.95 -6.39 -14.83
N ASP A 220 -30.09 -5.48 -14.40
CA ASP A 220 -29.70 -4.26 -15.12
C ASP A 220 -28.41 -4.40 -15.95
N THR A 221 -27.84 -5.61 -16.03
CA THR A 221 -26.65 -5.84 -16.85
C THR A 221 -26.97 -5.77 -18.33
N ILE A 222 -25.98 -5.38 -19.14
CA ILE A 222 -26.14 -5.28 -20.59
C ILE A 222 -26.41 -6.66 -21.20
N LYS A 223 -27.50 -6.74 -22.00
CA LYS A 223 -27.95 -8.01 -22.61
C LYS A 223 -27.02 -8.53 -23.71
N ASN A 224 -26.25 -7.62 -24.30
CA ASN A 224 -25.30 -7.85 -25.39
C ASN A 224 -23.85 -7.75 -24.91
N GLY A 225 -23.60 -7.89 -23.60
CA GLY A 225 -22.26 -7.90 -23.04
C GLY A 225 -21.45 -9.11 -23.53
N VAL A 226 -20.17 -8.88 -23.75
CA VAL A 226 -19.21 -9.92 -24.13
C VAL A 226 -17.89 -9.75 -23.38
N VAL A 227 -17.15 -10.85 -23.27
CA VAL A 227 -15.74 -10.83 -22.87
C VAL A 227 -14.92 -11.46 -23.98
N MET A 228 -13.84 -10.79 -24.38
CA MET A 228 -12.82 -11.42 -25.21
C MET A 228 -11.72 -11.99 -24.31
N TRP A 229 -11.64 -13.31 -24.26
CA TRP A 229 -10.54 -14.02 -23.61
C TRP A 229 -9.32 -14.02 -24.51
N TYR A 230 -8.16 -13.86 -23.90
CA TYR A 230 -6.86 -13.75 -24.56
C TYR A 230 -5.85 -14.60 -23.78
N ARG A 231 -4.99 -15.31 -24.50
CA ARG A 231 -3.81 -15.97 -23.93
C ARG A 231 -2.57 -15.75 -24.77
N SER A 232 -1.48 -15.28 -24.17
CA SER A 232 -0.15 -15.28 -24.77
C SER A 232 0.78 -16.25 -24.03
N ALA A 233 1.79 -16.77 -24.73
CA ALA A 233 2.80 -17.66 -24.16
C ALA A 233 3.87 -16.92 -23.34
N THR A 234 3.84 -15.59 -23.31
CA THR A 234 4.74 -14.76 -22.53
C THR A 234 3.93 -13.97 -21.51
N PRO A 235 4.20 -14.11 -20.21
CA PRO A 235 3.55 -13.33 -19.16
C PRO A 235 4.14 -11.92 -19.17
N GLU A 236 3.37 -10.96 -19.69
CA GLU A 236 3.80 -9.56 -19.77
C GLU A 236 2.60 -8.68 -19.41
N GLY A 237 2.66 -8.08 -18.21
CA GLY A 237 1.66 -7.14 -17.73
C GLY A 237 1.79 -5.77 -18.42
N PRO A 238 0.73 -4.94 -18.39
CA PRO A 238 0.79 -3.51 -18.71
C PRO A 238 1.95 -2.78 -18.03
N SER A 239 2.55 -1.82 -18.76
CA SER A 239 3.53 -0.88 -18.19
C SER A 239 2.88 0.06 -17.16
N ASP A 240 3.65 0.55 -16.19
CA ASP A 240 3.15 1.41 -15.11
C ASP A 240 2.60 2.77 -15.61
N ASP A 241 3.08 3.27 -16.75
CA ASP A 241 2.56 4.47 -17.40
C ASP A 241 1.37 4.19 -18.35
N THR A 242 0.77 3.00 -18.30
CA THR A 242 -0.52 2.76 -18.94
C THR A 242 -1.66 3.46 -18.20
N GLU A 243 -2.73 3.79 -18.92
CA GLU A 243 -3.99 4.24 -18.32
C GLU A 243 -4.71 3.06 -17.62
N ASP A 244 -4.11 2.45 -16.61
CA ASP A 244 -4.74 1.43 -15.79
C ASP A 244 -4.85 1.90 -14.33
N GLN A 245 -6.06 1.79 -13.78
CA GLN A 245 -6.27 1.75 -12.34
C GLN A 245 -6.45 0.29 -11.92
N LEU A 246 -5.62 -0.17 -10.99
CA LEU A 246 -5.58 -1.55 -10.53
C LEU A 246 -6.59 -1.82 -9.41
N ALA A 247 -7.23 -2.99 -9.48
CA ALA A 247 -7.83 -3.68 -8.35
C ALA A 247 -7.46 -5.16 -8.42
N GLU A 248 -7.34 -5.82 -7.27
CA GLU A 248 -6.85 -7.21 -7.19
C GLU A 248 -7.83 -8.07 -6.41
N PHE A 249 -7.88 -9.36 -6.73
CA PHE A 249 -8.68 -10.34 -6.01
C PHE A 249 -8.08 -11.74 -6.06
N THR A 250 -8.37 -12.52 -5.04
CA THR A 250 -8.00 -13.92 -4.91
C THR A 250 -9.21 -14.73 -4.50
N ILE A 251 -9.45 -15.85 -5.15
CA ILE A 251 -10.59 -16.73 -4.91
C ILE A 251 -10.08 -18.07 -4.37
N ARG A 252 -10.72 -18.56 -3.33
CA ARG A 252 -10.57 -19.91 -2.81
C ARG A 252 -11.95 -20.54 -2.69
N ASP A 253 -12.03 -21.81 -3.05
CA ASP A 253 -13.25 -22.60 -2.88
C ASP A 253 -12.87 -23.96 -2.28
N HIS A 254 -13.25 -24.17 -1.02
CA HIS A 254 -12.81 -25.34 -0.26
C HIS A 254 -13.20 -26.64 -0.97
N ASP A 255 -14.48 -26.78 -1.32
CA ASP A 255 -15.04 -28.01 -1.91
C ASP A 255 -14.36 -28.37 -3.24
N TYR A 256 -14.03 -27.37 -4.05
CA TYR A 256 -13.27 -27.58 -5.28
C TYR A 256 -11.81 -27.97 -4.97
N LEU A 257 -11.11 -27.21 -4.14
CA LEU A 257 -9.68 -27.42 -3.89
C LEU A 257 -9.35 -28.72 -3.14
N VAL A 258 -10.25 -29.22 -2.29
CA VAL A 258 -10.09 -30.52 -1.59
C VAL A 258 -10.51 -31.72 -2.42
N ASN A 259 -10.96 -31.52 -3.67
CA ASN A 259 -11.30 -32.63 -4.56
C ASN A 259 -10.11 -33.59 -4.70
N PRO A 260 -10.31 -34.93 -4.58
CA PRO A 260 -9.22 -35.89 -4.66
C PRO A 260 -8.36 -35.79 -5.92
N LYS A 261 -8.95 -35.45 -7.07
CA LYS A 261 -8.22 -35.30 -8.33
C LYS A 261 -7.33 -34.06 -8.36
N ILE A 262 -7.80 -32.97 -7.75
CA ILE A 262 -7.02 -31.72 -7.61
C ILE A 262 -5.91 -31.93 -6.59
N SER A 263 -6.21 -32.58 -5.46
CA SER A 263 -5.22 -32.95 -4.46
C SER A 263 -4.13 -33.86 -5.04
N GLU A 264 -4.49 -34.81 -5.91
CA GLU A 264 -3.54 -35.67 -6.62
C GLU A 264 -2.67 -34.86 -7.60
N LYS A 265 -3.26 -34.01 -8.44
CA LYS A 265 -2.52 -33.17 -9.41
C LYS A 265 -1.57 -32.18 -8.75
N THR A 266 -1.96 -31.63 -7.61
CA THR A 266 -1.16 -30.66 -6.85
C THR A 266 -0.25 -31.32 -5.82
N GLU A 267 -0.18 -32.65 -5.79
CA GLU A 267 0.62 -33.44 -4.84
C GLU A 267 0.32 -33.10 -3.36
N GLY A 268 -0.89 -32.63 -3.06
CA GLY A 268 -1.28 -32.16 -1.72
C GLY A 268 -0.48 -30.96 -1.23
N LYS A 269 0.10 -30.15 -2.14
CA LYS A 269 0.96 -29.00 -1.80
C LYS A 269 0.20 -27.73 -1.41
N ILE A 270 -1.12 -27.69 -1.62
CA ILE A 270 -1.94 -26.55 -1.21
C ILE A 270 -1.88 -26.44 0.33
N PRO A 271 -1.43 -25.30 0.89
CA PRO A 271 -1.35 -25.13 2.33
C PRO A 271 -2.72 -25.28 3.02
N PHE A 272 -2.77 -25.97 4.16
CA PHE A 272 -4.03 -26.22 4.88
C PHE A 272 -4.78 -24.94 5.26
N ASN A 273 -4.06 -23.85 5.56
CA ASN A 273 -4.66 -22.54 5.85
C ASN A 273 -5.28 -21.86 4.62
N GLN A 274 -5.01 -22.33 3.41
CA GLN A 274 -5.58 -21.83 2.16
C GLN A 274 -6.68 -22.72 1.57
N LEU A 275 -6.95 -23.88 2.17
CA LEU A 275 -8.10 -24.74 1.85
C LEU A 275 -9.37 -24.17 2.52
N VAL A 276 -9.85 -23.05 2.02
CA VAL A 276 -11.02 -22.30 2.55
C VAL A 276 -11.95 -21.85 1.41
N THR A 277 -13.17 -21.42 1.73
CA THR A 277 -14.06 -20.74 0.78
C THR A 277 -14.07 -19.25 1.10
N LEU A 278 -13.43 -18.46 0.25
CA LEU A 278 -13.07 -17.07 0.53
C LEU A 278 -12.84 -16.33 -0.78
N ILE A 279 -13.23 -15.06 -0.84
CA ILE A 279 -12.71 -14.13 -1.82
C ILE A 279 -11.97 -13.02 -1.06
N ASN A 280 -10.67 -12.89 -1.30
CA ASN A 280 -9.87 -11.74 -0.90
C ASN A 280 -9.90 -10.71 -2.03
N TYR A 281 -9.94 -9.43 -1.71
CA TYR A 281 -9.86 -8.38 -2.73
C TYR A 281 -9.39 -7.06 -2.13
N ASP A 282 -8.76 -6.24 -2.97
CA ASP A 282 -8.30 -4.90 -2.66
C ASP A 282 -8.41 -3.96 -3.88
N VAL A 283 -8.30 -2.65 -3.62
CA VAL A 283 -8.02 -1.65 -4.67
C VAL A 283 -6.59 -1.15 -4.46
N SER A 284 -5.65 -1.74 -5.19
CA SER A 284 -4.26 -1.34 -5.12
C SER A 284 -4.04 0.05 -5.72
N ASN A 285 -3.50 0.93 -4.87
CA ASN A 285 -3.03 2.25 -5.21
C ASN A 285 -1.58 2.45 -4.71
N VAL A 286 -0.91 1.35 -4.34
CA VAL A 286 0.48 1.33 -3.88
C VAL A 286 1.39 1.82 -5.00
N ASP A 287 1.13 1.37 -6.22
CA ASP A 287 1.97 1.64 -7.38
C ASP A 287 1.62 2.99 -8.02
N ASN A 288 0.33 3.30 -8.16
CA ASN A 288 -0.15 4.48 -8.86
C ASN A 288 -1.63 4.79 -8.58
N ILE A 289 -2.06 6.00 -8.94
CA ILE A 289 -3.47 6.44 -8.91
C ILE A 289 -3.85 7.07 -10.24
N TYR A 290 -4.95 6.58 -10.81
CA TYR A 290 -5.56 7.06 -12.05
C TYR A 290 -7.06 7.35 -11.92
N LEU A 291 -7.84 6.39 -11.38
CA LEU A 291 -9.31 6.46 -11.30
C LEU A 291 -9.82 6.07 -9.92
N PRO A 292 -10.97 6.60 -9.48
CA PRO A 292 -11.61 6.14 -8.25
C PRO A 292 -12.36 4.83 -8.52
N LEU A 293 -11.98 3.75 -7.83
CA LEU A 293 -12.67 2.45 -7.89
C LEU A 293 -13.20 2.04 -6.52
N GLY A 294 -14.46 1.59 -6.48
CA GLY A 294 -15.03 0.94 -5.30
C GLY A 294 -15.15 -0.56 -5.55
N PHE A 295 -14.57 -1.40 -4.70
CA PHE A 295 -14.61 -2.86 -4.83
C PHE A 295 -15.29 -3.50 -3.62
N ALA A 296 -16.24 -4.41 -3.85
CA ALA A 296 -17.02 -5.06 -2.79
C ALA A 296 -17.30 -6.53 -3.13
N ALA A 297 -17.67 -7.30 -2.11
CA ALA A 297 -18.27 -8.63 -2.25
C ALA A 297 -19.77 -8.59 -1.89
N ASN A 298 -20.61 -9.28 -2.65
CA ASN A 298 -22.06 -9.09 -2.63
C ASN A 298 -22.85 -10.16 -1.86
N ASP A 299 -22.25 -11.31 -1.61
CA ASP A 299 -22.93 -12.48 -1.04
C ASP A 299 -22.09 -13.13 0.06
N VAL A 300 -21.57 -12.29 0.94
CA VAL A 300 -20.76 -12.71 2.07
C VAL A 300 -21.68 -13.29 3.13
N TRP A 301 -21.22 -14.35 3.81
CA TRP A 301 -21.98 -14.94 4.91
C TRP A 301 -22.01 -13.98 6.11
N VAL A 302 -23.11 -13.23 6.27
CA VAL A 302 -23.36 -12.31 7.38
C VAL A 302 -24.81 -12.39 7.86
N LEU A 303 -25.13 -11.87 9.05
CA LEU A 303 -26.51 -11.72 9.50
C LEU A 303 -27.03 -10.29 9.34
N PRO A 304 -28.31 -10.09 8.93
CA PRO A 304 -28.87 -8.76 8.70
C PRO A 304 -28.93 -7.92 9.99
N GLN A 305 -28.47 -6.67 9.92
CA GLN A 305 -28.48 -5.73 11.05
C GLN A 305 -29.88 -5.18 11.37
N ILE A 306 -30.76 -5.08 10.37
CA ILE A 306 -32.07 -4.42 10.47
C ILE A 306 -33.19 -5.41 10.12
N GLY A 307 -34.01 -5.74 11.12
CA GLY A 307 -35.16 -6.64 11.00
C GLY A 307 -35.70 -7.04 12.38
N PRO A 308 -36.96 -7.54 12.47
CA PRO A 308 -37.58 -7.94 13.73
C PRO A 308 -36.71 -8.96 14.48
N THR A 309 -36.36 -8.65 15.72
CA THR A 309 -35.44 -9.42 16.59
C THR A 309 -35.88 -10.86 16.83
N ASP A 310 -37.19 -11.12 16.67
CA ASP A 310 -37.89 -12.39 16.84
C ASP A 310 -37.63 -13.41 15.71
N LYS A 311 -36.98 -13.01 14.61
CA LYS A 311 -36.60 -13.95 13.52
C LYS A 311 -35.14 -14.38 13.54
N ARG A 312 -34.29 -13.87 14.45
CA ARG A 312 -32.81 -14.05 14.41
C ARG A 312 -32.29 -15.39 14.93
N THR A 313 -33.16 -16.25 15.49
CA THR A 313 -32.77 -17.53 16.11
C THR A 313 -32.72 -18.73 15.16
N ASP A 314 -33.23 -18.59 13.94
CA ASP A 314 -33.36 -19.69 12.96
C ASP A 314 -32.22 -19.73 11.91
N TRP A 315 -31.10 -19.08 12.20
CA TRP A 315 -30.02 -18.79 11.25
C TRP A 315 -28.79 -19.68 11.51
N THR A 316 -28.35 -20.46 10.51
CA THR A 316 -27.15 -21.33 10.55
C THR A 316 -26.03 -20.80 9.64
N ALA A 317 -24.79 -21.28 9.73
CA ALA A 317 -23.76 -20.97 8.73
C ALA A 317 -24.33 -21.21 7.31
N GLY A 318 -24.28 -20.18 6.45
CA GLY A 318 -24.96 -20.18 5.15
C GLY A 318 -26.40 -19.64 5.14
N SER A 319 -26.88 -18.97 6.19
CA SER A 319 -28.18 -18.28 6.19
C SER A 319 -28.05 -16.80 5.78
N ASP A 320 -28.88 -16.40 4.80
CA ASP A 320 -29.01 -15.10 4.08
C ASP A 320 -27.70 -14.32 3.82
N PRO A 321 -27.05 -14.53 2.67
CA PRO A 321 -25.87 -13.74 2.29
C PRO A 321 -26.21 -12.24 2.15
N ASP A 322 -25.30 -11.35 2.54
CA ASP A 322 -25.40 -9.88 2.34
C ASP A 322 -24.11 -9.33 1.71
N ALA A 323 -24.13 -8.07 1.30
CA ALA A 323 -22.97 -7.42 0.71
C ALA A 323 -22.06 -6.78 1.77
N TYR A 324 -20.75 -7.00 1.62
CA TYR A 324 -19.75 -6.16 2.26
C TYR A 324 -19.82 -4.74 1.68
N GLY A 325 -19.46 -3.76 2.52
CA GLY A 325 -19.14 -2.42 2.04
C GLY A 325 -18.00 -2.45 1.02
N TRP A 326 -17.81 -1.33 0.32
CA TRP A 326 -16.74 -1.21 -0.68
C TRP A 326 -15.42 -0.73 -0.05
N THR A 327 -14.30 -1.23 -0.55
CA THR A 327 -12.97 -0.65 -0.32
C THR A 327 -12.54 0.19 -1.54
N GLY A 328 -11.56 1.08 -1.39
CA GLY A 328 -11.08 2.00 -2.43
C GLY A 328 -11.71 3.40 -2.36
N ALA A 329 -12.41 3.82 -3.43
CA ALA A 329 -12.96 5.16 -3.60
C ALA A 329 -14.22 5.21 -4.46
N THR A 330 -15.17 6.07 -4.07
CA THR A 330 -16.42 6.31 -4.83
C THR A 330 -16.57 7.76 -5.29
N ASN A 331 -15.53 8.59 -5.14
CA ASN A 331 -15.53 9.97 -5.62
C ASN A 331 -15.69 10.04 -7.15
N THR A 332 -16.08 11.21 -7.66
CA THR A 332 -16.13 11.47 -9.11
C THR A 332 -14.73 11.56 -9.71
N ILE A 333 -14.59 11.29 -11.01
CA ILE A 333 -13.33 11.54 -11.74
C ILE A 333 -12.93 13.01 -11.60
N ASP A 334 -13.88 13.93 -11.72
CA ASP A 334 -13.63 15.37 -11.60
C ASP A 334 -13.06 15.76 -10.23
N PHE A 335 -13.61 15.21 -9.14
CA PHE A 335 -13.06 15.39 -7.80
C PHE A 335 -11.61 14.91 -7.73
N LEU A 336 -11.36 13.66 -8.16
CA LEU A 336 -10.02 13.07 -8.11
C LEU A 336 -9.02 13.89 -8.93
N GLN A 337 -9.36 14.20 -10.18
CA GLN A 337 -8.48 14.92 -11.10
C GLN A 337 -8.23 16.36 -10.67
N THR A 338 -9.22 17.04 -10.08
CA THR A 338 -9.00 18.35 -9.45
C THR A 338 -7.98 18.28 -8.31
N LYS A 339 -8.04 17.23 -7.46
CA LYS A 339 -7.07 17.05 -6.38
C LYS A 339 -5.69 16.65 -6.89
N ILE A 340 -5.61 15.78 -7.90
CA ILE A 340 -4.35 15.42 -8.56
C ILE A 340 -3.71 16.66 -9.21
N GLN A 341 -4.49 17.50 -9.88
CA GLN A 341 -3.98 18.77 -10.43
C GLN A 341 -3.48 19.69 -9.31
N ALA A 342 -4.19 19.85 -8.19
CA ALA A 342 -3.68 20.64 -7.07
C ALA A 342 -2.40 20.04 -6.42
N PHE A 343 -2.22 18.72 -6.51
CA PHE A 343 -1.04 18.02 -6.01
C PHE A 343 0.17 18.14 -6.95
N THR A 344 -0.07 18.13 -8.26
CA THR A 344 0.95 18.11 -9.32
C THR A 344 1.28 19.50 -9.87
N ASP A 345 0.28 20.37 -10.03
CA ASP A 345 0.41 21.74 -10.55
C ASP A 345 0.64 22.75 -9.44
N GLY A 346 1.65 23.60 -9.61
CA GLY A 346 1.79 24.85 -8.83
C GLY A 346 1.96 24.67 -7.32
N ASN A 347 2.28 23.45 -6.86
CA ASN A 347 2.64 23.16 -5.48
C ASN A 347 1.57 23.57 -4.43
N GLN A 348 0.28 23.45 -4.78
CA GLN A 348 -0.80 24.00 -3.93
C GLN A 348 -0.99 23.21 -2.63
N LEU A 349 -0.74 21.90 -2.65
CA LEU A 349 -0.90 21.00 -1.49
C LEU A 349 0.41 20.67 -0.77
N LEU A 350 1.53 20.95 -1.42
CA LEU A 350 2.86 20.51 -1.03
C LEU A 350 3.76 21.66 -0.57
N GLY A 351 3.33 22.92 -0.75
CA GLY A 351 4.07 24.18 -0.57
C GLY A 351 5.56 24.08 -0.26
N GLN A 352 6.48 24.48 -1.12
CA GLN A 352 7.94 24.38 -0.97
C GLN A 352 8.60 23.02 -0.64
N TYR A 353 7.87 21.93 -0.37
CA TYR A 353 8.49 20.60 -0.22
C TYR A 353 9.36 20.21 -1.43
N PHE A 354 8.85 20.41 -2.65
CA PHE A 354 9.60 20.29 -3.90
C PHE A 354 9.93 21.65 -4.55
N GLY A 355 10.16 22.69 -3.73
CA GLY A 355 10.40 24.05 -4.22
C GLY A 355 9.16 24.64 -4.90
N THR A 356 9.19 24.82 -6.23
CA THR A 356 8.02 25.32 -7.00
C THR A 356 7.24 24.21 -7.71
N ASN A 357 7.73 22.98 -7.64
CA ASN A 357 7.11 21.83 -8.33
C ASN A 357 6.07 21.15 -7.43
N GLY A 358 5.12 20.45 -8.02
CA GLY A 358 4.22 19.54 -7.31
C GLY A 358 4.71 18.10 -7.36
N TRP A 359 3.82 17.15 -7.05
CA TRP A 359 4.09 15.72 -7.22
C TRP A 359 4.29 15.36 -8.70
N PRO A 360 5.14 14.37 -9.03
CA PRO A 360 5.28 13.90 -10.39
C PRO A 360 4.01 13.22 -10.93
N TYR A 361 3.92 13.09 -12.24
CA TYR A 361 2.86 12.36 -12.93
C TYR A 361 3.43 11.63 -14.14
N TYR A 362 2.73 10.62 -14.65
CA TYR A 362 3.18 9.86 -15.81
C TYR A 362 3.03 10.65 -17.12
N ASN A 363 4.03 10.57 -17.99
CA ASN A 363 4.01 11.19 -19.32
C ASN A 363 3.18 10.37 -20.32
N ILE A 364 1.87 10.23 -20.07
CA ILE A 364 0.93 9.52 -20.94
C ILE A 364 0.57 10.40 -22.15
N PRO A 365 0.79 9.95 -23.41
CA PRO A 365 0.34 10.68 -24.59
C PRO A 365 -1.18 10.62 -24.69
N ASN A 366 -1.85 11.78 -24.69
CA ASN A 366 -3.28 11.84 -24.97
C ASN A 366 -3.52 11.88 -26.50
N PRO A 367 -4.17 10.88 -27.11
CA PRO A 367 -4.44 10.88 -28.56
C PRO A 367 -5.45 11.95 -29.01
N SER A 368 -6.16 12.59 -28.07
CA SER A 368 -7.18 13.59 -28.37
C SER A 368 -6.75 15.05 -28.17
N ASN A 369 -5.54 15.32 -27.65
CA ASN A 369 -5.06 16.66 -27.27
C ASN A 369 -6.07 17.45 -26.39
N VAL A 370 -6.92 16.75 -25.64
CA VAL A 370 -7.85 17.38 -24.71
C VAL A 370 -7.05 17.81 -23.49
N SER A 371 -7.10 19.10 -23.17
CA SER A 371 -6.39 19.71 -22.03
C SER A 371 -6.78 19.09 -20.68
N ASP A 372 -7.94 18.45 -20.63
CA ASP A 372 -8.58 17.94 -19.42
C ASP A 372 -8.45 16.41 -19.28
N ALA A 373 -7.48 15.80 -19.99
CA ALA A 373 -7.20 14.37 -19.86
C ALA A 373 -6.86 14.02 -18.40
N PRO A 374 -7.39 12.91 -17.86
CA PRO A 374 -7.02 12.46 -16.53
C PRO A 374 -5.50 12.23 -16.42
N ARG A 375 -4.87 12.79 -15.39
CA ARG A 375 -3.49 12.51 -15.03
C ARG A 375 -3.42 11.29 -14.14
N LYS A 376 -2.45 10.43 -14.43
CA LYS A 376 -2.01 9.34 -13.56
C LYS A 376 -0.81 9.80 -12.76
N ILE A 377 -0.76 9.49 -11.46
CA ILE A 377 0.38 9.79 -10.58
C ILE A 377 0.99 8.50 -10.02
N PRO A 378 2.33 8.43 -9.85
CA PRO A 378 2.97 7.30 -9.18
C PRO A 378 2.72 7.35 -7.67
N GLY A 379 2.75 6.18 -7.04
CA GLY A 379 2.84 6.05 -5.59
C GLY A 379 4.25 6.40 -5.06
N GLY A 380 4.39 6.41 -3.73
CA GLY A 380 5.62 6.81 -3.06
C GLY A 380 6.85 5.98 -3.44
N ALA A 381 6.71 4.66 -3.58
CA ALA A 381 7.82 3.79 -4.00
C ALA A 381 8.13 3.91 -5.51
N ASN A 382 7.09 4.10 -6.34
CA ASN A 382 7.23 4.17 -7.79
C ASN A 382 7.93 5.43 -8.27
N ILE A 383 7.92 6.51 -7.48
CA ILE A 383 8.72 7.71 -7.76
C ILE A 383 10.22 7.36 -7.95
N PHE A 384 10.72 6.38 -7.19
CA PHE A 384 12.09 5.89 -7.29
C PHE A 384 12.22 4.77 -8.33
N ALA A 385 11.24 3.86 -8.40
CA ALA A 385 11.25 2.74 -9.33
C ALA A 385 11.34 3.22 -10.79
N GLU A 386 10.66 4.31 -11.09
CA GLU A 386 10.47 4.89 -12.43
C GLU A 386 11.21 6.23 -12.58
N SER A 387 12.06 6.56 -11.61
CA SER A 387 12.83 7.80 -11.60
C SER A 387 13.62 7.98 -12.90
N PRO A 388 13.65 9.19 -13.47
CA PRO A 388 14.61 9.56 -14.50
C PRO A 388 16.06 9.22 -14.17
N LEU A 389 16.45 9.18 -12.88
CA LEU A 389 17.81 8.81 -12.46
C LEU A 389 18.18 7.36 -12.86
N LYS A 390 17.19 6.48 -13.00
CA LYS A 390 17.36 5.11 -13.53
C LYS A 390 17.29 5.06 -15.06
N GLY A 391 17.08 6.19 -15.74
CA GLY A 391 16.94 6.27 -17.19
C GLY A 391 15.65 5.63 -17.71
N VAL A 392 14.61 5.53 -16.89
CA VAL A 392 13.35 4.87 -17.27
C VAL A 392 12.60 5.74 -18.26
N LEU A 393 12.50 5.25 -19.50
CA LEU A 393 11.77 5.91 -20.58
C LEU A 393 10.31 5.48 -20.56
N SER A 394 9.44 6.38 -21.03
CA SER A 394 8.03 6.08 -21.21
C SER A 394 7.84 4.90 -22.18
N SER A 395 6.88 4.02 -21.87
CA SER A 395 6.54 2.87 -22.71
C SER A 395 5.95 3.26 -24.07
N TYR A 396 5.55 4.52 -24.23
CA TYR A 396 5.05 5.07 -25.50
C TYR A 396 6.17 5.53 -26.45
N ASN A 397 7.44 5.41 -26.06
CA ASN A 397 8.58 5.78 -26.90
C ASN A 397 8.77 4.77 -28.05
N ASP A 398 8.53 5.21 -29.29
CA ASP A 398 8.66 4.39 -30.50
C ASP A 398 10.10 4.26 -31.03
N GLY A 399 11.05 4.96 -30.41
CA GLY A 399 12.44 5.01 -30.84
C GLY A 399 12.66 5.71 -32.19
N ILE A 400 11.60 6.24 -32.82
CA ILE A 400 11.63 6.86 -34.15
C ILE A 400 11.27 8.35 -34.05
N ASN A 401 10.19 8.68 -33.33
CA ASN A 401 9.75 10.03 -33.08
C ASN A 401 10.41 10.58 -31.82
N TRP A 402 11.34 11.52 -31.98
CA TRP A 402 12.02 12.16 -30.85
C TRP A 402 11.04 12.84 -29.87
N GLN A 403 9.82 13.20 -30.29
CA GLN A 403 8.83 13.86 -29.41
C GLN A 403 8.23 12.92 -28.35
N THR A 404 8.23 11.61 -28.59
CA THR A 404 7.72 10.59 -27.64
C THR A 404 8.81 10.04 -26.73
N ASN A 405 10.08 10.31 -27.05
CA ASN A 405 11.24 9.95 -26.23
C ASN A 405 11.30 10.80 -24.95
N LYS A 406 10.48 10.47 -23.95
CA LYS A 406 10.40 11.14 -22.65
C LYS A 406 10.75 10.17 -21.53
N TYR A 407 11.16 10.70 -20.39
CA TYR A 407 11.17 9.90 -19.17
C TYR A 407 9.73 9.51 -18.80
N MET A 408 9.59 8.39 -18.10
CA MET A 408 8.28 7.91 -17.67
C MET A 408 7.57 8.94 -16.78
N LEU A 409 8.30 9.52 -15.83
CA LEU A 409 7.79 10.54 -14.91
C LEU A 409 8.08 11.97 -15.38
N SER A 410 7.15 12.87 -15.08
CA SER A 410 7.26 14.31 -15.35
C SER A 410 8.34 15.02 -14.54
N SER A 411 8.91 14.35 -13.52
CA SER A 411 10.00 14.91 -12.72
C SER A 411 11.30 15.11 -13.50
N GLY A 412 11.50 14.32 -14.57
CA GLY A 412 12.57 14.55 -15.56
C GLY A 412 12.16 15.50 -16.69
N GLY A 413 11.05 16.22 -16.52
CA GLY A 413 10.47 17.15 -17.48
C GLY A 413 9.56 16.50 -18.53
N THR A 414 8.76 17.34 -19.19
CA THR A 414 7.74 16.91 -20.18
C THR A 414 8.21 16.99 -21.63
N VAL A 415 9.41 17.56 -21.85
CA VAL A 415 10.09 17.63 -23.15
C VAL A 415 10.86 16.33 -23.44
N PRO A 416 11.31 16.09 -24.68
CA PRO A 416 12.13 14.93 -25.03
C PRO A 416 13.45 14.80 -24.27
N VAL A 417 13.97 13.58 -24.18
CA VAL A 417 15.26 13.24 -23.53
C VAL A 417 16.44 13.59 -24.43
N SER A 418 16.30 13.29 -25.71
CA SER A 418 17.35 13.54 -26.69
C SER A 418 16.79 13.92 -28.05
N ALA A 419 17.61 14.64 -28.81
CA ALA A 419 17.34 14.97 -30.19
C ALA A 419 18.59 14.68 -31.04
N THR A 420 18.39 13.97 -32.16
CA THR A 420 19.46 13.72 -33.14
C THR A 420 19.28 14.64 -34.34
N ILE A 421 20.32 15.39 -34.67
CA ILE A 421 20.35 16.32 -35.81
C ILE A 421 21.49 15.92 -36.75
N GLY A 422 21.24 15.92 -38.06
CA GLY A 422 22.29 15.70 -39.05
C GLY A 422 23.31 16.85 -39.07
N TRP A 423 24.50 16.61 -39.63
CA TRP A 423 25.42 17.70 -39.97
C TRP A 423 24.79 18.66 -41.00
N ALA A 424 25.27 19.91 -41.06
CA ALA A 424 24.64 20.99 -41.85
C ALA A 424 24.64 20.81 -43.39
N GLY A 425 25.43 19.89 -43.93
CA GLY A 425 25.71 19.84 -45.37
C GLY A 425 26.80 20.85 -45.79
N GLY A 426 27.46 20.61 -46.93
CA GLY A 426 28.50 21.51 -47.45
C GLY A 426 29.91 21.22 -46.91
N LYS A 427 30.63 22.26 -46.45
CA LYS A 427 32.00 22.11 -45.94
C LYS A 427 31.95 21.56 -44.51
N PRO A 428 32.54 20.38 -44.22
CA PRO A 428 32.52 19.82 -42.89
C PRO A 428 33.39 20.62 -41.92
N ASP A 429 33.02 20.55 -40.64
CA ASP A 429 33.86 21.02 -39.54
C ASP A 429 35.03 20.05 -39.37
N LEU A 430 36.23 20.59 -39.14
CA LEU A 430 37.45 19.83 -39.02
C LEU A 430 38.11 20.08 -37.64
N PRO A 431 38.85 19.09 -37.10
CA PRO A 431 39.66 19.28 -35.91
C PRO A 431 40.65 20.44 -36.07
N PRO A 432 40.94 21.22 -35.01
CA PRO A 432 40.44 21.10 -33.63
C PRO A 432 39.27 22.07 -33.33
N SER A 433 38.30 22.24 -34.24
CA SER A 433 37.16 23.16 -34.02
C SER A 433 36.37 22.83 -32.76
N THR A 434 35.89 23.82 -32.01
CA THR A 434 34.85 23.65 -30.97
C THR A 434 33.47 24.06 -31.47
N THR A 435 33.36 24.46 -32.73
CA THR A 435 32.13 24.85 -33.40
C THR A 435 31.61 23.68 -34.22
N LEU A 436 30.34 23.37 -34.03
CA LEU A 436 29.62 22.31 -34.74
C LEU A 436 28.45 22.91 -35.53
N HIS A 437 28.46 22.73 -36.85
CA HIS A 437 27.35 23.11 -37.73
C HIS A 437 26.42 21.91 -37.97
N VAL A 438 25.16 22.05 -37.55
CA VAL A 438 24.11 21.04 -37.71
C VAL A 438 23.02 21.51 -38.65
N LEU A 439 22.22 20.57 -39.16
CA LEU A 439 21.08 20.85 -40.02
C LEU A 439 20.08 21.77 -39.30
N LEU A 440 19.49 22.70 -40.05
CA LEU A 440 18.50 23.64 -39.53
C LEU A 440 17.15 22.95 -39.29
N GLU A 441 17.05 22.25 -38.15
CA GLU A 441 15.82 21.65 -37.63
C GLU A 441 15.33 22.46 -36.43
N THR A 442 14.48 23.46 -36.66
CA THR A 442 14.11 24.49 -35.68
C THR A 442 13.69 23.93 -34.32
N ASP A 443 12.81 22.91 -34.30
CA ASP A 443 12.29 22.35 -33.05
C ASP A 443 13.38 21.60 -32.25
N LYS A 444 14.27 20.89 -32.94
CA LYS A 444 15.39 20.19 -32.30
C LYS A 444 16.50 21.16 -31.86
N LEU A 445 16.72 22.24 -32.60
CA LEU A 445 17.65 23.31 -32.20
C LEU A 445 17.12 24.11 -31.00
N ALA A 446 15.79 24.29 -30.89
CA ALA A 446 15.15 24.90 -29.74
C ALA A 446 15.34 24.04 -28.47
N PHE A 447 15.38 22.71 -28.62
CA PHE A 447 15.63 21.76 -27.52
C PHE A 447 17.06 21.82 -26.95
N ILE A 448 18.06 22.26 -27.72
CA ILE A 448 19.46 22.24 -27.26
C ILE A 448 19.74 23.38 -26.26
N HIS A 449 20.31 23.02 -25.10
CA HIS A 449 20.74 23.95 -24.06
C HIS A 449 22.17 23.65 -23.57
N LYS A 450 22.79 24.66 -22.94
CA LYS A 450 24.07 24.51 -22.24
C LYS A 450 24.03 23.32 -21.26
N GLY A 451 25.11 22.55 -21.24
CA GLY A 451 25.29 21.38 -20.36
C GLY A 451 24.81 20.07 -20.97
N TYR A 452 24.08 20.08 -22.08
CA TYR A 452 23.63 18.85 -22.74
C TYR A 452 24.82 18.05 -23.26
N LEU A 453 24.78 16.73 -23.07
CA LEU A 453 25.78 15.81 -23.59
C LEU A 453 25.65 15.74 -25.12
N VAL A 454 26.77 15.77 -25.82
CA VAL A 454 26.83 15.61 -27.28
C VAL A 454 27.52 14.29 -27.58
N THR A 455 26.89 13.44 -28.39
CA THR A 455 27.50 12.24 -28.96
C THR A 455 27.44 12.30 -30.48
N GLY A 456 28.54 11.94 -31.15
CA GLY A 456 28.59 11.85 -32.60
C GLY A 456 28.25 10.43 -33.07
N ASN A 457 27.48 10.34 -34.16
CA ASN A 457 27.08 9.09 -34.79
C ASN A 457 27.58 9.08 -36.25
N PRO A 458 28.76 8.49 -36.51
CA PRO A 458 29.29 8.35 -37.87
C PRO A 458 28.42 7.45 -38.75
N PRO A 459 28.47 7.63 -40.08
CA PRO A 459 27.71 6.81 -41.01
C PRO A 459 28.28 5.39 -41.15
N GLY A 460 27.37 4.41 -41.32
CA GLY A 460 27.68 3.01 -41.57
C GLY A 460 27.75 2.13 -40.31
N ASN A 461 27.50 0.82 -40.50
CA ASN A 461 27.74 -0.20 -39.48
C ASN A 461 28.56 -1.36 -40.10
N PRO A 462 29.87 -1.48 -39.82
CA PRO A 462 30.66 -0.67 -38.90
C PRO A 462 30.87 0.78 -39.40
N PRO A 463 31.24 1.73 -38.52
CA PRO A 463 31.49 3.12 -38.89
C PRO A 463 32.52 3.25 -40.01
N THR A 464 32.19 4.05 -41.04
CA THR A 464 33.08 4.31 -42.18
C THR A 464 34.13 5.40 -41.91
N GLN A 465 33.99 6.11 -40.79
CA GLN A 465 34.93 7.14 -40.33
C GLN A 465 34.95 7.22 -38.80
N ALA A 466 35.98 7.90 -38.27
CA ALA A 466 36.14 8.12 -36.83
C ALA A 466 35.04 9.04 -36.26
N ASN A 467 34.69 8.83 -34.99
CA ASN A 467 33.72 9.70 -34.30
C ASN A 467 34.30 11.11 -34.10
N PRO A 468 33.66 12.17 -34.62
CA PRO A 468 34.16 13.53 -34.46
C PRO A 468 34.06 14.05 -33.02
N ILE A 469 33.18 13.48 -32.18
CA ILE A 469 32.90 13.94 -30.82
C ILE A 469 33.66 13.11 -29.79
N GLN A 470 34.35 13.79 -28.86
CA GLN A 470 35.03 13.13 -27.74
C GLN A 470 34.02 12.69 -26.66
N PRO A 471 34.25 11.58 -25.94
CA PRO A 471 33.43 11.21 -24.79
C PRO A 471 33.33 12.33 -23.74
N GLY A 472 32.12 12.54 -23.21
CA GLY A 472 31.84 13.59 -22.22
C GLY A 472 31.90 15.02 -22.77
N THR A 473 31.77 15.23 -24.08
CA THR A 473 31.61 16.58 -24.68
C THR A 473 30.22 17.10 -24.36
N THR A 474 30.14 18.37 -23.95
CA THR A 474 28.88 19.04 -23.61
C THR A 474 28.70 20.32 -24.40
N VAL A 475 27.47 20.79 -24.50
CA VAL A 475 27.13 22.09 -25.11
C VAL A 475 27.53 23.23 -24.17
N ILE A 476 28.14 24.27 -24.71
CA ILE A 476 28.38 25.55 -24.03
C ILE A 476 27.74 26.70 -24.82
N GLU A 477 27.53 27.83 -24.16
CA GLU A 477 27.05 29.03 -24.84
C GLU A 477 28.19 29.72 -25.62
N PRO A 478 27.88 30.41 -26.75
CA PRO A 478 26.55 30.64 -27.31
C PRO A 478 26.03 29.49 -28.20
N ILE A 479 24.70 29.36 -28.30
CA ILE A 479 24.00 28.51 -29.27
C ILE A 479 23.31 29.40 -30.33
N ASP A 480 23.77 29.36 -31.58
CA ASP A 480 23.15 30.08 -32.70
C ASP A 480 22.09 29.20 -33.38
N ARG A 481 20.85 29.37 -32.94
CA ARG A 481 19.69 28.64 -33.46
C ARG A 481 19.28 29.09 -34.87
N THR A 482 19.72 30.26 -35.32
CA THR A 482 19.39 30.78 -36.65
C THR A 482 20.29 30.17 -37.72
N ASN A 483 21.57 29.98 -37.40
CA ASN A 483 22.57 29.42 -38.31
C ASN A 483 22.91 27.95 -38.02
N GLY A 484 22.23 27.31 -37.04
CA GLY A 484 22.43 25.90 -36.72
C GLY A 484 23.82 25.62 -36.15
N THR A 485 24.37 26.55 -35.36
CA THR A 485 25.73 26.45 -34.83
C THR A 485 25.71 26.20 -33.33
N VAL A 486 26.37 25.13 -32.89
CA VAL A 486 26.48 24.71 -31.49
C VAL A 486 27.95 24.80 -31.05
N THR A 487 28.20 25.40 -29.88
CA THR A 487 29.54 25.47 -29.30
C THR A 487 29.76 24.30 -28.33
N LEU A 488 30.89 23.59 -28.47
CA LEU A 488 31.23 22.39 -27.71
C LEU A 488 32.28 22.70 -26.62
N SER A 489 32.20 21.98 -25.49
CA SER A 489 33.18 22.09 -24.39
C SER A 489 34.53 21.44 -24.68
N LYS A 490 34.60 20.57 -25.71
CA LYS A 490 35.82 19.91 -26.18
C LYS A 490 35.94 20.07 -27.71
N PRO A 491 37.15 20.17 -28.27
CA PRO A 491 37.35 20.28 -29.71
C PRO A 491 37.03 18.96 -30.42
N LEU A 492 36.65 19.05 -31.70
CA LEU A 492 36.46 17.92 -32.59
C LEU A 492 37.77 17.14 -32.79
N VAL A 493 37.66 15.82 -32.96
CA VAL A 493 38.80 14.92 -33.23
C VAL A 493 38.78 14.26 -34.61
N ALA A 494 37.67 14.40 -35.35
CA ALA A 494 37.53 13.98 -36.75
C ALA A 494 36.59 14.92 -37.53
N SER A 495 36.44 14.68 -38.84
CA SER A 495 35.50 15.40 -39.73
C SER A 495 34.04 15.16 -39.33
N THR A 496 33.18 16.17 -39.47
CA THR A 496 31.72 16.06 -39.25
C THR A 496 30.94 15.61 -40.48
N GLU A 497 31.59 15.41 -41.63
CA GLU A 497 30.94 15.02 -42.88
C GLU A 497 30.07 13.78 -42.71
N ALA A 498 28.82 13.82 -43.17
CA ALA A 498 27.87 12.69 -43.11
C ALA A 498 27.58 12.13 -41.69
N CYS A 499 28.01 12.78 -40.62
CA CYS A 499 27.65 12.44 -39.25
C CYS A 499 26.25 12.95 -38.87
N SER A 500 25.66 12.34 -37.84
CA SER A 500 24.62 12.96 -37.04
C SER A 500 25.08 13.12 -35.59
N PHE A 501 24.43 14.00 -34.85
CA PHE A 501 24.80 14.38 -33.49
C PHE A 501 23.58 14.24 -32.59
N THR A 502 23.69 13.43 -31.56
CA THR A 502 22.65 13.30 -30.54
C THR A 502 22.99 14.22 -29.38
N PHE A 503 22.04 15.10 -29.06
CA PHE A 503 22.08 15.97 -27.90
C PHE A 503 21.17 15.36 -26.84
N THR A 504 21.70 15.11 -25.64
CA THR A 504 20.97 14.47 -24.54
C THR A 504 20.99 15.40 -23.33
N ARG A 505 19.82 15.64 -22.73
CA ARG A 505 19.76 16.43 -21.49
C ARG A 505 20.43 15.70 -20.33
N PRO A 506 20.97 16.41 -19.33
CA PRO A 506 21.39 15.79 -18.07
C PRO A 506 20.24 15.01 -17.42
N LEU A 507 20.57 13.93 -16.71
CA LEU A 507 19.62 13.19 -15.89
C LEU A 507 19.32 14.00 -14.62
N ASP A 508 18.07 14.33 -14.38
CA ASP A 508 17.59 15.02 -13.19
C ASP A 508 16.22 14.49 -12.74
N ASP A 509 15.97 14.52 -11.42
CA ASP A 509 14.68 14.19 -10.82
C ASP A 509 14.52 14.95 -9.51
N TYR A 510 13.77 16.05 -9.54
CA TYR A 510 13.61 16.91 -8.35
C TYR A 510 12.89 16.21 -7.19
N ALA A 511 12.05 15.21 -7.47
CA ALA A 511 11.17 14.63 -6.46
C ALA A 511 11.90 13.53 -5.69
N SER A 512 12.52 12.58 -6.42
CA SER A 512 13.37 11.56 -5.81
C SER A 512 14.54 12.19 -5.05
N ASP A 513 15.16 13.25 -5.61
CA ASP A 513 16.27 13.97 -4.97
C ASP A 513 15.86 14.57 -3.61
N ALA A 514 14.72 15.25 -3.54
CA ALA A 514 14.23 15.87 -2.32
C ALA A 514 13.84 14.84 -1.25
N MET A 515 13.21 13.72 -1.64
CA MET A 515 12.86 12.65 -0.69
C MET A 515 14.12 11.92 -0.19
N ILE A 516 15.05 11.53 -1.08
CA ILE A 516 16.37 10.97 -0.71
C ILE A 516 17.05 11.91 0.30
N LYS A 517 17.12 13.20 -0.03
CA LYS A 517 17.71 14.21 0.84
C LYS A 517 17.09 14.18 2.23
N LEU A 518 15.76 14.19 2.35
CA LEU A 518 15.09 14.23 3.65
C LEU A 518 15.36 12.96 4.48
N TRP A 519 15.26 11.77 3.88
CA TRP A 519 15.53 10.49 4.55
C TRP A 519 16.97 10.44 5.10
N TYR A 520 17.97 10.76 4.27
CA TYR A 520 19.37 10.79 4.72
C TYR A 520 19.64 11.92 5.74
N SER A 521 18.87 13.02 5.71
CA SER A 521 19.00 14.09 6.70
C SER A 521 18.58 13.62 8.10
N TRP A 522 17.49 12.85 8.19
CA TRP A 522 17.06 12.24 9.45
C TRP A 522 18.03 11.16 9.94
N ALA A 523 18.49 10.29 9.04
CA ALA A 523 19.53 9.32 9.38
C ALA A 523 20.80 10.03 9.91
N GLN A 524 21.23 11.10 9.25
CA GLN A 524 22.38 11.90 9.69
C GLN A 524 22.15 12.59 11.05
N TYR A 525 20.92 13.02 11.34
CA TYR A 525 20.57 13.55 12.66
C TYR A 525 20.77 12.47 13.74
N TYR A 526 20.28 11.26 13.52
CA TYR A 526 20.54 10.15 14.46
C TYR A 526 22.03 9.87 14.60
N LEU A 527 22.77 9.76 13.49
CA LEU A 527 24.23 9.56 13.51
C LEU A 527 25.01 10.66 14.25
N THR A 528 24.43 11.84 14.42
CA THR A 528 25.02 12.94 15.20
C THR A 528 24.62 12.89 16.67
N HIS A 529 23.47 12.29 16.98
CA HIS A 529 22.82 12.34 18.30
C HIS A 529 22.66 10.98 18.98
N TRP A 530 23.09 9.87 18.38
CA TRP A 530 22.84 8.50 18.83
C TRP A 530 23.30 8.19 20.28
N LYS A 531 24.23 9.00 20.82
CA LYS A 531 24.69 8.89 22.21
C LYS A 531 23.95 9.77 23.21
N ASP A 532 23.07 10.66 22.77
CA ASP A 532 22.42 11.66 23.63
C ASP A 532 21.71 11.00 24.84
N ASN A 533 21.09 9.84 24.61
CA ASN A 533 20.39 9.07 25.65
C ASN A 533 21.29 8.03 26.36
N THR A 534 22.45 7.67 25.78
CA THR A 534 23.42 6.74 26.36
C THR A 534 24.86 7.27 26.22
N PRO A 535 25.27 8.28 27.00
CA PRO A 535 26.58 8.92 26.84
C PRO A 535 27.78 7.98 27.03
N SER A 536 27.58 6.88 27.77
CA SER A 536 28.57 5.84 28.02
C SER A 536 28.81 4.89 26.85
N ALA A 537 28.01 4.95 25.78
CA ALA A 537 28.17 4.04 24.64
C ALA A 537 29.55 4.17 23.98
N PRO A 538 30.20 3.05 23.58
CA PRO A 538 31.54 3.07 23.01
C PRO A 538 31.56 3.76 21.64
N THR A 539 32.57 4.59 21.38
CA THR A 539 32.77 5.31 20.10
C THR A 539 33.71 4.61 19.12
N ASP A 540 34.34 3.53 19.57
CA ASP A 540 35.17 2.65 18.77
C ASP A 540 34.54 1.25 18.76
N PRO A 541 34.81 0.42 17.74
CA PRO A 541 34.33 -0.96 17.73
C PRO A 541 34.73 -1.73 18.99
N THR A 542 33.77 -2.41 19.60
CA THR A 542 33.98 -3.24 20.79
C THR A 542 33.63 -4.68 20.53
N THR A 543 34.41 -5.62 21.09
CA THR A 543 34.10 -7.05 21.00
C THR A 543 33.45 -7.53 22.29
N ILE A 544 32.31 -8.20 22.17
CA ILE A 544 31.57 -8.80 23.30
C ILE A 544 31.40 -10.29 23.03
N LEU A 545 31.55 -11.12 24.07
CA LEU A 545 31.25 -12.55 23.97
C LEU A 545 29.74 -12.77 24.08
N ALA A 546 29.16 -13.42 23.08
CA ALA A 546 27.72 -13.64 22.99
C ALA A 546 27.38 -15.01 22.40
N SER A 547 26.11 -15.38 22.50
CA SER A 547 25.56 -16.62 21.91
C SER A 547 24.33 -16.29 21.09
N ILE A 548 24.19 -16.94 19.94
CA ILE A 548 23.01 -16.83 19.06
C ILE A 548 22.64 -18.22 18.55
N ASP A 549 21.36 -18.55 18.62
CA ASP A 549 20.86 -19.83 18.16
C ASP A 549 20.65 -19.79 16.63
N GLN A 550 20.79 -20.92 15.95
CA GLN A 550 20.49 -21.02 14.52
C GLN A 550 19.01 -20.66 14.26
N GLU A 551 18.71 -20.11 13.08
CA GLU A 551 17.37 -19.66 12.69
C GLU A 551 16.75 -18.66 13.69
N THR A 552 17.60 -17.93 14.44
CA THR A 552 17.16 -16.86 15.35
C THR A 552 17.84 -15.52 15.07
N ALA A 553 17.21 -14.44 15.52
CA ALA A 553 17.73 -13.07 15.50
C ALA A 553 18.15 -12.55 16.89
N THR A 554 17.99 -13.36 17.94
CA THR A 554 18.25 -12.95 19.33
C THR A 554 19.67 -13.27 19.76
N LEU A 555 20.51 -12.24 19.92
CA LEU A 555 21.86 -12.37 20.45
C LEU A 555 21.83 -12.21 21.98
N LYS A 556 22.42 -13.17 22.71
CA LYS A 556 22.39 -13.27 24.18
C LYS A 556 23.79 -13.10 24.78
N PHE A 557 23.86 -12.40 25.91
CA PHE A 557 25.07 -12.12 26.67
C PHE A 557 25.06 -12.82 28.02
N ASN A 558 26.24 -13.11 28.57
CA ASN A 558 26.37 -13.67 29.92
C ASN A 558 26.19 -12.59 31.01
N GLU A 559 26.44 -11.32 30.67
CA GLU A 559 26.33 -10.16 31.54
C GLU A 559 25.57 -9.02 30.86
N ALA A 560 25.18 -8.01 31.65
CA ALA A 560 24.43 -6.86 31.16
C ALA A 560 25.37 -5.87 30.45
N HIS A 561 24.98 -5.39 29.27
CA HIS A 561 25.73 -4.41 28.47
C HIS A 561 24.94 -3.10 28.32
N PRO A 562 24.91 -2.24 29.37
CA PRO A 562 24.17 -0.97 29.33
C PRO A 562 24.76 0.06 28.35
N GLU A 563 25.96 -0.18 27.83
CA GLU A 563 26.64 0.64 26.84
C GLU A 563 26.12 0.45 25.41
N LEU A 564 25.38 -0.63 25.14
CA LEU A 564 24.81 -0.88 23.81
C LEU A 564 23.63 0.05 23.54
N VAL A 565 23.47 0.41 22.27
CA VAL A 565 22.38 1.26 21.77
C VAL A 565 21.84 0.68 20.46
N GLU A 566 20.56 0.93 20.21
CA GLU A 566 19.92 0.52 18.96
C GLU A 566 20.64 1.16 17.76
N GLY A 567 20.75 0.41 16.67
CA GLY A 567 21.44 0.85 15.46
C GLY A 567 22.95 0.64 15.45
N MET A 568 23.57 0.15 16.53
CA MET A 568 24.92 -0.41 16.44
C MET A 568 24.92 -1.57 15.45
N ALA A 569 25.91 -1.59 14.56
CA ALA A 569 26.16 -2.73 13.69
C ALA A 569 26.82 -3.88 14.45
N VAL A 570 26.46 -5.10 14.09
CA VAL A 570 26.89 -6.33 14.73
C VAL A 570 27.47 -7.26 13.68
N THR A 571 28.75 -7.61 13.86
CA THR A 571 29.49 -8.56 13.02
C THR A 571 29.86 -9.79 13.84
N GLY A 572 29.94 -10.95 13.21
CA GLY A 572 30.37 -12.17 13.87
C GLY A 572 29.87 -13.45 13.21
N PRO A 573 30.10 -14.61 13.87
CA PRO A 573 29.73 -15.91 13.33
C PRO A 573 28.25 -15.99 12.93
N GLY A 574 28.00 -16.40 11.68
CA GLY A 574 26.66 -16.57 11.11
C GLY A 574 25.97 -15.27 10.66
N LEU A 575 26.61 -14.11 10.83
CA LEU A 575 26.11 -12.80 10.37
C LEU A 575 26.88 -12.29 9.14
N ASP A 576 28.22 -12.37 9.17
CA ASP A 576 29.11 -11.78 8.15
C ASP A 576 29.02 -12.44 6.75
N ASP A 577 28.42 -13.62 6.67
CA ASP A 577 28.22 -14.37 5.43
C ASP A 577 26.74 -14.70 5.18
N ALA A 578 25.83 -13.99 5.84
CA ALA A 578 24.40 -14.18 5.69
C ALA A 578 23.95 -14.08 4.22
N GLN A 579 23.17 -15.06 3.78
CA GLN A 579 22.59 -15.06 2.44
C GLN A 579 21.24 -14.33 2.48
N THR A 580 20.97 -13.57 1.43
CA THR A 580 19.71 -12.87 1.23
C THR A 580 18.87 -13.62 0.19
N GLU A 581 17.76 -13.07 -0.27
CA GLU A 581 16.97 -13.71 -1.33
C GLU A 581 17.82 -13.94 -2.60
N VAL A 582 18.64 -12.94 -2.95
CA VAL A 582 19.61 -13.02 -4.04
C VAL A 582 20.91 -12.34 -3.62
N GLY A 583 22.00 -13.10 -3.64
CA GLY A 583 23.32 -12.60 -3.29
C GLY A 583 23.56 -12.54 -1.78
N LYS A 584 24.74 -12.02 -1.42
CA LYS A 584 25.13 -11.78 -0.03
C LYS A 584 24.59 -10.44 0.45
N HIS A 585 24.36 -10.33 1.76
CA HIS A 585 24.04 -9.05 2.36
C HIS A 585 25.15 -8.01 2.09
N GLN A 586 24.77 -6.73 1.97
CA GLN A 586 25.72 -5.65 1.63
C GLN A 586 26.15 -4.81 2.85
N GLY A 587 25.29 -4.68 3.86
CA GLY A 587 25.60 -4.02 5.13
C GLY A 587 25.46 -4.97 6.32
N ASP A 588 26.04 -4.60 7.45
CA ASP A 588 26.02 -5.41 8.67
C ASP A 588 24.62 -5.48 9.30
N ALA A 589 24.35 -6.55 10.05
CA ALA A 589 23.15 -6.62 10.89
C ALA A 589 23.19 -5.51 11.95
N VAL A 590 22.05 -4.93 12.31
CA VAL A 590 21.95 -3.88 13.33
C VAL A 590 21.08 -4.29 14.49
N ILE A 591 21.33 -3.71 15.66
CA ILE A 591 20.47 -3.85 16.84
C ILE A 591 19.15 -3.13 16.58
N LEU A 592 18.05 -3.86 16.47
CA LEU A 592 16.70 -3.31 16.32
C LEU A 592 16.07 -2.95 17.66
N GLU A 593 16.36 -3.75 18.68
CA GLU A 593 15.81 -3.63 20.02
C GLU A 593 16.78 -4.18 21.05
N ILE A 594 16.85 -3.53 22.21
CA ILE A 594 17.66 -3.96 23.35
C ILE A 594 16.73 -4.38 24.48
N ALA A 595 16.83 -5.65 24.90
CA ALA A 595 16.12 -6.12 26.07
C ALA A 595 16.51 -5.29 27.28
N SER A 596 15.55 -5.06 28.16
CA SER A 596 15.77 -4.08 29.23
C SER A 596 16.68 -4.54 30.35
N ASP A 597 16.85 -5.85 30.51
CA ASP A 597 17.91 -6.42 31.36
C ASP A 597 19.32 -6.22 30.79
N LYS A 598 19.42 -5.73 29.55
CA LYS A 598 20.64 -5.50 28.78
C LYS A 598 21.47 -6.76 28.52
N LYS A 599 20.86 -7.95 28.62
CA LYS A 599 21.51 -9.25 28.36
C LYS A 599 21.13 -9.87 27.03
N SER A 600 20.26 -9.23 26.25
CA SER A 600 20.02 -9.65 24.87
C SER A 600 19.62 -8.51 23.96
N VAL A 601 19.84 -8.69 22.68
CA VAL A 601 19.38 -7.80 21.62
C VAL A 601 18.68 -8.59 20.51
N ILE A 602 17.75 -7.94 19.82
CA ILE A 602 17.16 -8.43 18.57
C ILE A 602 17.90 -7.77 17.42
N LEU A 603 18.41 -8.59 16.49
CA LEU A 603 19.14 -8.14 15.31
C LEU A 603 18.21 -8.01 14.10
N SER A 604 18.61 -7.21 13.12
CA SER A 604 17.93 -7.10 11.83
C SER A 604 18.21 -8.28 10.87
N GLN A 605 18.81 -9.37 11.36
CA GLN A 605 19.18 -10.56 10.60
C GLN A 605 18.93 -11.83 11.41
N VAL A 606 18.67 -12.92 10.69
CA VAL A 606 18.53 -14.27 11.26
C VAL A 606 19.72 -15.12 10.87
N VAL A 607 20.33 -15.79 11.84
CA VAL A 607 21.45 -16.70 11.59
C VAL A 607 20.95 -17.94 10.83
N ALA A 608 21.67 -18.36 9.80
CA ALA A 608 21.27 -19.50 8.99
C ALA A 608 21.27 -20.83 9.78
N LYS A 609 20.54 -21.82 9.26
CA LYS A 609 20.53 -23.17 9.83
C LYS A 609 21.93 -23.76 9.87
N GLY A 610 22.35 -24.27 11.03
CA GLY A 610 23.68 -24.83 11.26
C GLY A 610 24.74 -23.81 11.69
N GLU A 611 24.45 -22.50 11.65
CA GLU A 611 25.43 -21.43 11.91
C GLU A 611 25.30 -20.82 13.33
N GLY A 612 24.52 -21.45 14.22
CA GLY A 612 24.40 -21.03 15.61
C GLY A 612 25.74 -21.08 16.34
N SER A 613 25.96 -20.15 17.27
CA SER A 613 27.21 -20.04 18.00
C SER A 613 26.99 -19.81 19.50
N THR A 614 27.92 -20.31 20.31
CA THR A 614 27.86 -20.19 21.78
C THR A 614 29.14 -19.55 22.29
N ASN A 615 28.97 -18.48 23.06
CA ASN A 615 30.04 -17.73 23.72
C ASN A 615 31.19 -17.36 22.78
N GLN A 616 30.86 -16.87 21.59
CA GLN A 616 31.80 -16.44 20.56
C GLN A 616 31.95 -14.91 20.54
N PRO A 617 33.07 -14.36 20.02
CA PRO A 617 33.25 -12.93 19.89
C PRO A 617 32.37 -12.36 18.78
N PHE A 618 31.58 -11.33 19.12
CA PHE A 618 30.86 -10.48 18.17
C PHE A 618 31.40 -9.05 18.25
N GLY A 619 31.57 -8.41 17.10
CA GLY A 619 31.97 -7.02 16.98
C GLY A 619 30.73 -6.12 17.01
N PHE A 620 30.79 -5.06 17.79
CA PHE A 620 29.76 -4.03 17.89
C PHE A 620 30.35 -2.72 17.40
N LEU A 621 29.85 -2.21 16.30
CA LEU A 621 30.29 -0.96 15.70
C LEU A 621 29.30 0.16 16.05
N PRO A 622 29.79 1.33 16.52
CA PRO A 622 28.96 2.50 16.72
C PRO A 622 28.18 2.87 15.44
N PRO A 623 26.96 3.41 15.53
CA PRO A 623 26.15 3.78 14.36
C PRO A 623 26.91 4.64 13.34
N GLU A 624 27.68 5.63 13.80
CA GLU A 624 28.50 6.51 12.96
C GLU A 624 29.64 5.81 12.19
N LYS A 625 29.97 4.57 12.55
CA LYS A 625 30.97 3.73 11.86
C LYS A 625 30.35 2.72 10.92
N ASN A 626 29.02 2.64 10.86
CA ASN A 626 28.27 1.81 9.91
C ASN A 626 27.73 2.67 8.76
N PRO A 627 28.45 2.79 7.63
CA PRO A 627 28.01 3.64 6.53
C PRO A 627 26.71 3.12 5.92
N LEU A 628 25.75 4.01 5.70
CA LEU A 628 24.57 3.67 4.90
C LEU A 628 24.97 3.55 3.42
N LEU A 629 24.43 2.54 2.72
CA LEU A 629 24.61 2.42 1.28
C LEU A 629 24.14 3.70 0.61
N TRP A 630 24.81 4.09 -0.48
CA TRP A 630 24.38 5.23 -1.31
C TRP A 630 24.23 6.58 -0.58
N THR A 631 24.88 6.77 0.57
CA THR A 631 24.89 8.04 1.30
C THR A 631 25.37 9.18 0.38
N PRO A 632 24.63 10.30 0.25
CA PRO A 632 25.05 11.42 -0.60
C PRO A 632 26.27 12.13 0.00
N THR A 633 27.40 12.14 -0.72
CA THR A 633 28.69 12.68 -0.20
C THR A 633 29.28 13.80 -1.04
N ALA A 634 28.87 13.95 -2.31
CA ALA A 634 29.40 14.97 -3.22
C ALA A 634 28.35 15.57 -4.17
N ASN A 635 28.68 16.72 -4.76
CA ASN A 635 27.86 17.36 -5.79
C ASN A 635 27.61 16.39 -6.96
N GLY A 636 26.33 16.16 -7.26
CA GLY A 636 25.88 15.24 -8.30
C GLY A 636 25.30 13.93 -7.75
N ASP A 637 25.57 13.60 -6.48
CA ASP A 637 24.87 12.52 -5.79
C ASP A 637 23.42 12.94 -5.52
N PRO A 638 22.42 12.10 -5.81
CA PRO A 638 21.03 12.38 -5.45
C PRO A 638 20.88 12.66 -3.95
N GLY A 639 20.25 13.79 -3.62
CA GLY A 639 20.01 14.27 -2.27
C GLY A 639 21.15 15.08 -1.64
N TYR A 640 22.25 15.31 -2.35
CA TYR A 640 23.34 16.16 -1.85
C TYR A 640 23.08 17.66 -2.09
N PRO A 641 23.40 18.55 -1.12
CA PRO A 641 23.78 18.24 0.25
C PRO A 641 22.56 17.89 1.11
N VAL A 642 22.76 17.03 2.11
CA VAL A 642 21.74 16.74 3.14
C VAL A 642 21.39 18.00 3.94
N ILE A 643 20.20 18.00 4.54
CA ILE A 643 19.73 19.04 5.45
C ILE A 643 20.39 18.82 6.82
N VAL A 644 20.97 19.88 7.37
CA VAL A 644 21.47 19.87 8.75
C VAL A 644 20.37 20.38 9.65
N PHE A 645 19.74 19.49 10.42
CA PHE A 645 18.75 19.88 11.40
C PHE A 645 19.40 20.44 12.66
N ASP A 646 18.96 21.63 13.07
CA ASP A 646 19.36 22.25 14.32
C ASP A 646 18.40 21.80 15.43
N LYS A 647 18.93 21.07 16.43
CA LYS A 647 18.15 20.56 17.58
C LYS A 647 17.34 21.64 18.29
N SER A 648 17.79 22.90 18.27
CA SER A 648 17.05 24.02 18.87
C SER A 648 15.75 24.38 18.14
N LYS A 649 15.56 23.86 16.92
CA LYS A 649 14.34 24.05 16.11
C LYS A 649 13.22 23.06 16.44
N PHE A 650 13.49 22.02 17.22
CA PHE A 650 12.50 21.03 17.68
C PHE A 650 12.14 21.29 19.14
N SER A 651 11.47 22.41 19.42
CA SER A 651 11.14 22.82 20.78
C SER A 651 9.66 22.61 21.09
N GLY A 652 9.38 21.71 22.03
CA GLY A 652 8.01 21.43 22.47
C GLY A 652 7.25 20.49 21.54
N GLU A 653 7.97 19.65 20.80
CA GLU A 653 7.34 18.61 19.99
C GLU A 653 6.49 17.68 20.86
N PRO A 654 5.33 17.23 20.36
CA PRO A 654 4.57 16.19 21.01
C PRO A 654 5.37 14.88 21.05
N ALA A 655 5.02 13.97 21.96
CA ALA A 655 5.76 12.72 22.15
C ALA A 655 5.83 11.83 20.88
N TRP A 656 4.86 11.96 19.96
CA TRP A 656 4.86 11.22 18.70
C TRP A 656 5.75 11.84 17.61
N HIS A 657 6.32 13.03 17.83
CA HIS A 657 7.29 13.70 16.96
C HIS A 657 8.62 13.97 17.70
N ASP A 658 9.00 13.11 18.65
CA ASP A 658 10.31 13.26 19.27
C ASP A 658 11.42 13.10 18.19
N PRO A 659 12.28 14.11 17.98
CA PRO A 659 13.23 14.09 16.87
C PRO A 659 14.33 13.03 17.06
N TYR A 660 14.66 12.65 18.29
CA TYR A 660 15.62 11.58 18.54
C TYR A 660 14.99 10.24 18.17
N GLU A 661 13.83 9.91 18.73
CA GLU A 661 13.13 8.65 18.46
C GLU A 661 12.77 8.51 16.96
N PHE A 662 12.32 9.59 16.33
CA PHE A 662 11.96 9.59 14.90
C PHE A 662 13.18 9.32 14.03
N SER A 663 14.29 10.04 14.27
CA SER A 663 15.55 9.83 13.56
C SER A 663 16.13 8.43 13.78
N GLN A 664 15.97 7.87 14.98
CA GLN A 664 16.38 6.52 15.32
C GLN A 664 15.62 5.50 14.48
N GLN A 665 14.29 5.64 14.36
CA GLN A 665 13.51 4.74 13.48
C GLN A 665 13.96 4.84 12.03
N VAL A 666 14.12 6.06 11.50
CA VAL A 666 14.60 6.28 10.12
C VAL A 666 15.95 5.60 9.90
N TYR A 667 16.91 5.80 10.79
CA TYR A 667 18.21 5.14 10.69
C TYR A 667 18.11 3.61 10.80
N LEU A 668 17.34 3.08 11.75
CA LEU A 668 17.15 1.63 11.92
C LEU A 668 16.58 0.97 10.67
N ILE A 669 15.59 1.62 10.03
CA ILE A 669 15.02 1.17 8.76
C ILE A 669 16.10 1.13 7.69
N MET A 670 16.77 2.25 7.44
CA MET A 670 17.79 2.35 6.40
C MET A 670 18.93 1.35 6.64
N ALA A 671 19.48 1.32 7.85
CA ALA A 671 20.57 0.41 8.19
C ALA A 671 20.17 -1.07 8.08
N SER A 672 18.94 -1.43 8.44
CA SER A 672 18.43 -2.80 8.23
C SER A 672 18.31 -3.15 6.75
N MET A 673 17.83 -2.22 5.93
CA MET A 673 17.64 -2.40 4.49
C MET A 673 18.98 -2.40 3.71
N ASN A 674 20.09 -1.90 4.30
CA ASN A 674 21.43 -2.06 3.71
C ASN A 674 21.80 -3.55 3.53
N GLN A 675 21.15 -4.45 4.26
CA GLN A 675 21.42 -5.87 4.17
C GLN A 675 20.86 -6.51 2.89
N ILE A 676 19.99 -5.84 2.13
CA ILE A 676 19.47 -6.39 0.87
C ILE A 676 20.62 -6.62 -0.11
N GLY A 677 20.73 -7.83 -0.65
CA GLY A 677 21.82 -8.23 -1.54
C GLY A 677 21.69 -7.72 -2.98
N GLU A 678 22.80 -7.79 -3.72
CA GLU A 678 22.83 -7.57 -5.18
C GLU A 678 22.23 -8.77 -5.94
N PRO A 679 21.42 -8.58 -6.99
CA PRO A 679 21.12 -7.31 -7.67
C PRO A 679 19.88 -6.58 -7.14
N ASN A 680 19.27 -7.06 -6.04
CA ASN A 680 18.01 -6.52 -5.53
C ASN A 680 18.16 -5.08 -5.01
N ASN A 681 19.37 -4.66 -4.62
CA ASN A 681 19.68 -3.28 -4.23
C ASN A 681 21.00 -2.82 -4.85
N ASN A 682 20.94 -2.17 -6.02
CA ASN A 682 22.13 -1.86 -6.83
C ASN A 682 22.36 -0.36 -7.11
N ASN A 683 21.48 0.51 -6.60
CA ASN A 683 21.60 1.96 -6.69
C ASN A 683 20.66 2.64 -5.69
N VAL A 684 20.86 3.95 -5.46
CA VAL A 684 20.07 4.75 -4.50
C VAL A 684 18.57 4.73 -4.75
N SER A 685 18.13 4.75 -6.02
CA SER A 685 16.70 4.74 -6.34
C SER A 685 16.09 3.37 -6.02
N LYS A 686 16.79 2.27 -6.33
CA LYS A 686 16.31 0.93 -5.94
C LYS A 686 16.30 0.75 -4.41
N TYR A 687 17.30 1.25 -3.72
CA TYR A 687 17.35 1.23 -2.26
C TYR A 687 16.18 1.99 -1.61
N MET A 688 15.89 3.19 -2.10
CA MET A 688 14.73 3.97 -1.62
C MET A 688 13.39 3.35 -2.00
N GLN A 689 13.29 2.75 -3.20
CA GLN A 689 12.14 1.95 -3.59
C GLN A 689 11.90 0.82 -2.59
N ASP A 690 12.95 0.13 -2.15
CA ASP A 690 12.84 -0.96 -1.18
C ASP A 690 12.42 -0.48 0.21
N ILE A 691 12.96 0.65 0.67
CA ILE A 691 12.59 1.27 1.95
C ILE A 691 11.12 1.69 1.95
N VAL A 692 10.71 2.50 0.96
CA VAL A 692 9.37 3.09 0.91
C VAL A 692 8.32 2.05 0.50
N GLY A 693 8.72 1.03 -0.26
CA GLY A 693 7.86 -0.11 -0.63
C GLY A 693 7.85 -1.27 0.37
N ALA A 694 8.61 -1.21 1.47
CA ALA A 694 8.75 -2.31 2.44
C ALA A 694 9.20 -3.66 1.86
N ASN A 695 10.23 -3.65 1.02
CA ASN A 695 10.78 -4.90 0.48
C ASN A 695 11.76 -5.60 1.45
N MET A 696 11.50 -5.55 2.77
CA MET A 696 12.41 -6.12 3.78
C MET A 696 12.48 -7.65 3.72
N GLY A 697 11.52 -8.30 3.06
CA GLY A 697 11.57 -9.73 2.75
C GLY A 697 12.84 -10.13 1.97
N TYR A 698 13.46 -9.19 1.23
CA TYR A 698 14.70 -9.42 0.51
C TYR A 698 15.95 -9.49 1.41
N ILE A 699 15.85 -9.18 2.70
CA ILE A 699 16.95 -9.35 3.67
C ILE A 699 17.25 -10.84 3.90
N PHE A 700 16.28 -11.72 3.68
CA PHE A 700 16.36 -13.15 4.00
C PHE A 700 16.28 -14.02 2.75
N THR A 701 16.82 -15.23 2.83
CA THR A 701 16.52 -16.28 1.84
C THR A 701 15.03 -16.69 1.89
N ASP A 702 14.53 -17.27 0.80
CA ASP A 702 13.17 -17.86 0.72
C ASP A 702 12.84 -18.87 1.82
N ALA A 703 13.86 -19.58 2.33
CA ALA A 703 13.71 -20.54 3.41
C ALA A 703 13.64 -19.83 4.77
N LEU A 704 14.56 -18.89 5.02
CA LEU A 704 14.64 -18.17 6.29
C LEU A 704 13.44 -17.27 6.52
N LYS A 705 12.91 -16.60 5.48
CA LYS A 705 11.73 -15.72 5.60
C LYS A 705 10.46 -16.43 6.09
N LYS A 706 10.45 -17.76 6.10
CA LYS A 706 9.33 -18.60 6.62
C LYS A 706 9.53 -19.03 8.08
N THR A 707 10.67 -18.67 8.68
CA THR A 707 10.93 -18.92 10.10
C THR A 707 10.23 -17.86 10.96
N TYR A 708 9.90 -18.23 12.20
CA TYR A 708 9.22 -17.33 13.12
C TYR A 708 10.03 -16.05 13.41
N ASP A 709 11.35 -16.16 13.61
CA ASP A 709 12.21 -15.01 13.88
C ASP A 709 12.33 -14.08 12.68
N ALA A 710 12.42 -14.60 11.47
CA ALA A 710 12.50 -13.75 10.28
C ALA A 710 11.19 -13.00 10.05
N ASP A 711 10.05 -13.64 10.31
CA ASP A 711 8.73 -13.01 10.27
C ASP A 711 8.58 -11.93 11.37
N GLU A 712 9.07 -12.20 12.57
CA GLU A 712 9.13 -11.23 13.68
C GLU A 712 10.00 -10.01 13.32
N VAL A 713 11.21 -10.23 12.80
CA VAL A 713 12.11 -9.13 12.35
C VAL A 713 11.52 -8.36 11.17
N THR A 714 10.93 -9.06 10.19
CA THR A 714 10.20 -8.44 9.06
C THR A 714 9.10 -7.53 9.58
N SER A 715 8.32 -8.01 10.55
CA SER A 715 7.24 -7.24 11.18
C SER A 715 7.77 -6.03 11.93
N MET A 716 8.84 -6.16 12.71
CA MET A 716 9.47 -5.02 13.40
C MET A 716 9.94 -3.94 12.43
N ILE A 717 10.61 -4.32 11.33
CA ILE A 717 11.09 -3.35 10.33
C ILE A 717 9.90 -2.69 9.61
N ARG A 718 8.91 -3.50 9.21
CA ARG A 718 7.67 -3.01 8.58
C ARG A 718 6.98 -1.99 9.47
N ASP A 719 6.78 -2.27 10.75
CA ASP A 719 6.02 -1.41 11.65
C ASP A 719 6.77 -0.09 11.93
N LYS A 720 8.11 -0.11 11.92
CA LYS A 720 8.93 1.12 11.92
C LYS A 720 8.73 1.94 10.66
N ILE A 721 8.71 1.31 9.47
CA ILE A 721 8.44 1.98 8.19
C ILE A 721 7.05 2.63 8.23
N LYS A 722 6.01 1.89 8.64
CA LYS A 722 4.65 2.42 8.83
C LYS A 722 4.64 3.66 9.73
N SER A 723 5.32 3.58 10.88
CA SER A 723 5.40 4.68 11.85
C SER A 723 5.93 5.96 11.20
N VAL A 724 7.09 5.88 10.54
CA VAL A 724 7.73 7.08 9.97
C VAL A 724 7.01 7.59 8.72
N LEU A 725 6.34 6.74 7.95
CA LEU A 725 5.48 7.15 6.82
C LEU A 725 4.18 7.83 7.31
N ARG A 726 3.64 7.42 8.47
CA ARG A 726 2.59 8.15 9.20
C ARG A 726 3.09 9.45 9.84
N GLY A 727 4.40 9.67 9.84
CA GLY A 727 5.07 10.83 10.43
C GLY A 727 5.25 10.76 11.94
N VAL A 728 5.12 9.57 12.55
CA VAL A 728 5.23 9.37 14.00
C VAL A 728 6.37 8.42 14.39
N THR A 729 6.78 8.45 15.67
CA THR A 729 7.86 7.60 16.18
C THR A 729 7.45 6.13 16.34
N ASP A 730 6.20 5.87 16.70
CA ASP A 730 5.62 4.53 16.88
C ASP A 730 4.10 4.60 16.76
N PHE A 731 3.53 4.11 15.65
CA PHE A 731 2.09 4.18 15.43
C PHE A 731 1.29 3.29 16.40
N THR A 732 1.91 2.24 16.94
CA THR A 732 1.24 1.29 17.86
C THR A 732 1.03 1.94 19.23
N LYS A 733 1.94 2.83 19.62
CA LYS A 733 1.90 3.63 20.85
C LYS A 733 1.10 4.93 20.67
N PHE A 734 1.19 5.54 19.49
CA PHE A 734 0.56 6.82 19.17
C PHE A 734 -0.47 6.63 18.05
N PRO A 735 -1.67 6.11 18.36
CA PRO A 735 -2.72 5.94 17.37
C PRO A 735 -3.21 7.29 16.86
N ASP A 736 -3.77 7.29 15.66
CA ASP A 736 -4.32 8.51 15.09
C ASP A 736 -5.49 9.07 15.91
N VAL A 737 -5.66 10.38 15.82
CA VAL A 737 -6.77 11.09 16.43
C VAL A 737 -7.45 11.93 15.35
N ILE A 738 -8.73 11.65 15.13
CA ILE A 738 -9.56 12.38 14.18
C ILE A 738 -10.46 13.35 14.95
N GLU A 739 -10.12 14.64 14.92
CA GLU A 739 -10.91 15.71 15.52
C GLU A 739 -11.59 16.55 14.45
N ASN A 740 -12.93 16.65 14.48
CA ASN A 740 -13.71 17.37 13.48
C ASN A 740 -13.41 16.94 12.02
N GLY A 741 -13.09 15.66 11.82
CA GLY A 741 -12.74 15.12 10.50
C GLY A 741 -11.33 15.50 10.02
N GLN A 742 -10.43 15.88 10.93
CA GLN A 742 -9.02 16.16 10.64
C GLN A 742 -8.13 15.22 11.45
N HIS A 743 -7.13 14.64 10.78
CA HIS A 743 -6.08 13.85 11.39
C HIS A 743 -5.14 14.81 12.16
N THR A 744 -4.99 14.63 13.46
CA THR A 744 -4.19 15.54 14.32
C THR A 744 -2.89 14.93 14.82
N VAL A 745 -2.70 13.61 14.65
CA VAL A 745 -1.49 12.90 15.09
C VAL A 745 -0.73 12.36 13.88
N TRP A 746 -1.40 11.65 12.97
CA TRP A 746 -0.76 11.13 11.75
C TRP A 746 -0.81 12.10 10.57
N TYR A 747 0.01 11.80 9.57
CA TYR A 747 0.04 12.44 8.26
C TYR A 747 0.32 13.96 8.32
N PRO A 748 1.47 14.36 8.88
CA PRO A 748 1.86 15.76 8.98
C PRO A 748 1.75 16.47 7.63
N ASN A 749 1.23 17.69 7.62
CA ASN A 749 1.02 18.43 6.38
C ASN A 749 2.35 18.89 5.76
N PRO A 750 2.73 18.43 4.55
CA PRO A 750 4.04 18.72 3.97
C PRO A 750 4.27 20.21 3.75
N ALA A 751 3.22 21.01 3.57
CA ALA A 751 3.33 22.47 3.38
C ALA A 751 3.56 23.27 4.67
N GLU A 752 3.54 22.64 5.86
CA GLU A 752 3.72 23.32 7.14
C GLU A 752 5.20 23.46 7.50
N GLU A 753 5.65 24.66 7.86
CA GLU A 753 7.04 24.88 8.29
C GLU A 753 7.36 24.10 9.56
N HIS A 754 8.44 23.32 9.54
CA HIS A 754 8.86 22.53 10.70
C HIS A 754 10.37 22.24 10.67
N GLY A 755 10.99 22.01 11.84
CA GLY A 755 12.43 21.67 11.90
C GLY A 755 13.38 22.72 11.30
N GLY A 756 12.95 23.99 11.21
CA GLY A 756 13.69 25.06 10.55
C GLY A 756 13.65 25.04 9.03
N GLN A 757 12.80 24.20 8.42
CA GLN A 757 12.53 24.17 6.99
C GLN A 757 11.19 24.84 6.68
N VAL A 758 11.02 25.24 5.41
CA VAL A 758 9.78 25.83 4.87
C VAL A 758 8.72 24.77 4.51
N PHE A 759 8.91 23.55 4.98
CA PHE A 759 8.06 22.38 4.76
C PHE A 759 8.18 21.45 5.97
N ASN A 760 7.30 20.46 6.07
CA ASN A 760 7.23 19.61 7.26
C ASN A 760 8.18 18.43 7.14
N VAL A 761 9.24 18.46 7.95
CA VAL A 761 10.31 17.46 7.91
C VAL A 761 9.88 16.07 8.43
N PHE A 762 8.79 15.96 9.19
CA PHE A 762 8.24 14.66 9.61
C PHE A 762 7.41 13.98 8.52
N ASN A 763 7.13 14.65 7.40
CA ASN A 763 6.48 14.04 6.25
C ASN A 763 7.53 13.43 5.29
N LEU A 764 7.79 12.13 5.41
CA LEU A 764 8.77 11.43 4.57
C LEU A 764 8.23 10.99 3.21
N ASP A 765 6.90 10.94 3.06
CA ASP A 765 6.22 10.64 1.80
C ASP A 765 4.89 11.42 1.71
N PRO A 766 4.87 12.52 0.95
CA PRO A 766 3.67 13.33 0.79
C PRO A 766 2.49 12.60 0.14
N PHE A 767 2.74 11.51 -0.60
CA PHE A 767 1.70 10.70 -1.23
C PHE A 767 0.77 10.08 -0.18
N VAL A 768 1.32 9.58 0.92
CA VAL A 768 0.55 8.98 2.03
C VAL A 768 -0.50 9.96 2.54
N ARG A 769 -0.12 11.21 2.85
CA ARG A 769 -1.08 12.24 3.26
C ARG A 769 -2.08 12.58 2.16
N PHE A 770 -1.63 12.70 0.91
CA PHE A 770 -2.53 13.02 -0.20
C PHE A 770 -3.68 12.02 -0.29
N VAL A 771 -3.38 10.74 -0.16
CA VAL A 771 -4.38 9.67 -0.12
C VAL A 771 -5.28 9.79 1.11
N HIS A 772 -4.70 9.77 2.32
CA HIS A 772 -5.48 9.61 3.54
C HIS A 772 -6.27 10.87 3.90
N VAL A 773 -5.67 12.05 3.71
CA VAL A 773 -6.23 13.32 4.18
C VAL A 773 -6.89 14.12 3.06
N VAL A 774 -6.30 14.14 1.85
CA VAL A 774 -6.83 14.98 0.75
C VAL A 774 -7.92 14.24 -0.03
N LEU A 775 -7.69 12.96 -0.33
CA LEU A 775 -8.65 12.14 -1.08
C LEU A 775 -9.69 11.48 -0.16
N GLY A 776 -9.29 11.03 1.03
CA GLY A 776 -10.18 10.41 2.01
C GLY A 776 -10.75 9.07 1.53
N PHE A 777 -9.93 8.25 0.87
CA PHE A 777 -10.30 6.91 0.40
C PHE A 777 -10.53 5.97 1.61
N THR A 778 -10.95 4.72 1.42
CA THR A 778 -11.28 3.80 2.54
C THR A 778 -10.73 2.40 2.27
N GLY A 779 -10.15 1.73 3.28
CA GLY A 779 -9.57 0.39 3.13
C GLY A 779 -8.35 0.46 2.20
N TYR A 780 -7.18 0.70 2.79
CA TYR A 780 -6.22 1.60 2.18
C TYR A 780 -5.06 0.91 1.49
N GLY A 781 -5.21 0.28 0.33
CA GLY A 781 -4.09 -0.41 -0.34
C GLY A 781 -3.03 0.58 -0.86
N PHE A 782 -2.29 1.23 0.03
CA PHE A 782 -1.43 2.38 -0.17
C PHE A 782 -0.22 2.26 0.74
N SER A 783 0.96 2.16 0.13
CA SER A 783 2.22 2.01 0.86
C SER A 783 2.21 0.82 1.83
N VAL A 784 3.30 0.67 2.57
CA VAL A 784 3.46 -0.30 3.66
C VAL A 784 2.37 -0.16 4.72
N ASP A 785 1.66 0.97 4.77
CA ASP A 785 0.88 1.47 5.88
C ASP A 785 -0.49 0.82 6.13
N ASP A 786 -0.82 -0.27 5.43
CA ASP A 786 -2.20 -0.73 5.40
C ASP A 786 -2.46 -2.16 5.88
N ASP A 787 -3.25 -2.20 6.94
CA ASP A 787 -3.78 -3.40 7.60
C ASP A 787 -5.23 -3.71 7.15
N THR A 788 -5.77 -2.94 6.17
CA THR A 788 -7.22 -2.84 5.92
C THR A 788 -7.67 -3.06 4.46
N ALA A 789 -6.81 -3.11 3.45
CA ALA A 789 -7.28 -3.29 2.07
C ALA A 789 -7.43 -4.73 1.61
N ASP A 790 -6.77 -5.71 2.23
CA ASP A 790 -6.96 -7.13 1.90
C ASP A 790 -8.24 -7.67 2.57
N VAL A 791 -9.39 -7.39 1.94
CA VAL A 791 -10.70 -7.74 2.51
C VAL A 791 -10.99 -9.22 2.28
N GLY A 792 -10.92 -10.01 3.35
CA GLY A 792 -11.33 -11.42 3.33
C GLY A 792 -12.83 -11.64 3.43
N ALA A 793 -13.53 -11.75 2.29
CA ALA A 793 -14.97 -12.05 2.21
C ALA A 793 -15.26 -13.56 2.22
N GLY A 794 -15.44 -14.12 3.42
CA GLY A 794 -15.72 -15.55 3.63
C GLY A 794 -17.04 -16.02 3.00
N GLY A 795 -16.99 -17.11 2.25
CA GLY A 795 -18.17 -17.70 1.60
C GLY A 795 -18.67 -17.00 0.34
N ALA A 796 -18.10 -15.86 -0.02
CA ALA A 796 -18.52 -15.08 -1.17
C ALA A 796 -18.34 -15.84 -2.49
N SER A 797 -19.23 -15.56 -3.44
CA SER A 797 -19.13 -15.99 -4.84
C SER A 797 -19.30 -14.85 -5.83
N GLN A 798 -19.66 -13.65 -5.36
CA GLN A 798 -19.97 -12.49 -6.19
C GLN A 798 -19.15 -11.28 -5.75
N LEU A 799 -18.36 -10.77 -6.67
CA LEU A 799 -17.61 -9.53 -6.56
C LEU A 799 -18.32 -8.42 -7.34
N GLN A 800 -18.08 -7.18 -6.94
CA GLN A 800 -18.57 -6.01 -7.63
C GLN A 800 -17.58 -4.85 -7.61
N LEU A 801 -17.28 -4.35 -8.81
CA LEU A 801 -16.44 -3.20 -9.07
C LEU A 801 -17.26 -2.03 -9.62
N SER A 802 -17.19 -0.89 -8.95
CA SER A 802 -17.77 0.38 -9.38
C SER A 802 -16.65 1.29 -9.88
N VAL A 803 -16.74 1.70 -11.15
CA VAL A 803 -15.86 2.72 -11.73
C VAL A 803 -16.49 4.06 -11.47
N THR A 804 -15.93 4.82 -10.52
CA THR A 804 -16.47 6.05 -9.91
C THR A 804 -17.86 5.87 -9.28
N GLY A 805 -18.21 6.72 -8.31
CA GLY A 805 -19.54 6.71 -7.71
C GLY A 805 -19.91 5.42 -6.98
N THR A 806 -21.10 5.41 -6.40
CA THR A 806 -21.68 4.24 -5.71
C THR A 806 -22.66 3.46 -6.57
N GLY A 807 -22.85 3.86 -7.83
CA GLY A 807 -23.83 3.25 -8.73
C GLY A 807 -23.52 1.77 -8.95
N GLY A 808 -24.57 0.96 -8.86
CA GLY A 808 -24.46 -0.49 -8.90
C GLY A 808 -24.19 -1.12 -7.53
N LEU A 809 -23.41 -0.51 -6.64
CA LEU A 809 -23.03 -1.15 -5.37
C LEU A 809 -24.25 -1.52 -4.54
N ILE A 810 -24.28 -2.75 -4.01
CA ILE A 810 -25.37 -3.20 -3.13
C ILE A 810 -25.27 -2.48 -1.78
N GLN A 811 -24.06 -2.44 -1.19
CA GLN A 811 -23.75 -1.65 -0.02
C GLN A 811 -22.98 -0.38 -0.43
N THR A 812 -23.53 0.78 -0.08
CA THR A 812 -22.94 2.09 -0.45
C THR A 812 -22.08 2.68 0.66
N ALA A 813 -22.11 2.11 1.86
CA ALA A 813 -21.15 2.41 2.90
C ALA A 813 -19.80 1.73 2.61
N PRO A 814 -18.66 2.42 2.86
CA PRO A 814 -17.35 1.81 2.72
C PRO A 814 -17.12 0.72 3.77
N TRP A 815 -16.31 -0.27 3.41
CA TRP A 815 -15.71 -1.20 4.33
C TRP A 815 -14.55 -0.50 5.07
N THR A 816 -14.47 -0.73 6.37
CA THR A 816 -13.33 -0.38 7.20
C THR A 816 -13.10 -1.56 8.12
N ILE A 817 -11.91 -1.73 8.69
CA ILE A 817 -11.66 -2.82 9.66
C ILE A 817 -12.58 -2.73 10.89
N GLN A 818 -13.16 -1.54 11.09
CA GLN A 818 -14.16 -1.26 12.11
C GLN A 818 -15.60 -1.31 11.56
N ALA A 819 -15.82 -1.32 10.24
CA ALA A 819 -17.15 -1.30 9.63
C ALA A 819 -17.89 -2.62 9.92
N PRO A 820 -19.17 -2.57 10.29
CA PRO A 820 -19.86 -3.76 10.73
C PRO A 820 -20.48 -4.48 9.55
N TYR A 821 -20.02 -5.67 9.21
CA TYR A 821 -20.83 -6.67 8.50
C TYR A 821 -20.35 -8.07 8.88
N GLY A 822 -20.96 -8.78 9.82
CA GLY A 822 -22.12 -8.50 10.66
C GLY A 822 -22.05 -9.37 11.92
N PRO A 823 -23.11 -9.43 12.74
CA PRO A 823 -23.13 -10.34 13.86
C PRO A 823 -23.00 -11.78 13.41
N VAL A 824 -22.18 -12.55 14.12
CA VAL A 824 -22.63 -13.92 14.36
C VAL A 824 -23.89 -13.82 15.22
N GLY A 825 -24.86 -14.69 14.97
CA GLY A 825 -26.23 -14.51 15.47
C GLY A 825 -26.28 -14.37 16.97
N PRO A 826 -27.46 -14.09 17.56
CA PRO A 826 -27.66 -14.27 18.98
C PRO A 826 -27.25 -15.70 19.36
N VAL A 827 -25.98 -15.88 19.72
CA VAL A 827 -25.46 -17.16 20.17
C VAL A 827 -25.58 -17.12 21.67
N GLU A 828 -26.30 -18.11 22.20
CA GLU A 828 -26.29 -18.36 23.63
C GLU A 828 -24.91 -18.88 23.99
N LEU A 829 -24.11 -18.01 24.59
CA LEU A 829 -22.78 -18.32 25.05
C LEU A 829 -22.71 -18.00 26.54
N THR A 830 -21.79 -18.68 27.22
CA THR A 830 -21.58 -18.45 28.64
C THR A 830 -20.60 -17.29 28.80
N TYR A 831 -21.01 -16.23 29.48
CA TYR A 831 -20.12 -15.17 29.93
C TYR A 831 -19.58 -15.48 31.32
N SER A 832 -18.28 -15.27 31.49
CA SER A 832 -17.59 -15.51 32.76
C SER A 832 -18.06 -14.62 33.90
N GLY A 833 -18.73 -13.50 33.61
CA GLY A 833 -18.90 -12.41 34.58
C GLY A 833 -17.66 -11.52 34.63
N PRO A 834 -17.66 -10.48 35.49
CA PRO A 834 -16.62 -9.45 35.51
C PRO A 834 -15.26 -10.04 35.88
N ALA A 835 -14.19 -9.54 35.26
CA ALA A 835 -12.85 -9.97 35.56
C ALA A 835 -12.49 -9.65 37.02
N SER A 836 -11.82 -10.58 37.70
CA SER A 836 -11.33 -10.38 39.06
C SER A 836 -10.05 -11.19 39.28
N THR A 837 -9.47 -11.10 40.47
CA THR A 837 -8.32 -11.93 40.85
C THR A 837 -8.61 -13.43 40.83
N THR A 838 -9.88 -13.85 40.80
CA THR A 838 -10.29 -15.27 40.78
C THR A 838 -11.30 -15.60 39.68
N ASN A 839 -11.71 -14.64 38.86
CA ASN A 839 -12.73 -14.81 37.82
C ASN A 839 -12.24 -14.25 36.48
N GLY A 840 -12.50 -14.96 35.39
CA GLY A 840 -11.99 -14.67 34.05
C GLY A 840 -11.04 -15.76 33.56
N ASP A 841 -10.51 -15.57 32.35
CA ASP A 841 -9.55 -16.47 31.72
C ASP A 841 -8.46 -15.66 31.04
N THR A 842 -7.41 -16.36 30.64
CA THR A 842 -6.20 -15.76 30.08
C THR A 842 -5.39 -16.87 29.40
N LEU A 843 -4.39 -16.49 28.62
CA LEU A 843 -3.47 -17.46 28.02
C LEU A 843 -2.38 -17.79 29.02
N TYR A 844 -2.41 -19.02 29.52
CA TYR A 844 -1.36 -19.54 30.37
C TYR A 844 -0.21 -20.04 29.52
N ASN A 845 0.93 -19.41 29.74
CA ASN A 845 2.20 -19.78 29.14
C ASN A 845 3.07 -20.42 30.22
N ALA A 846 3.71 -21.54 29.88
CA ALA A 846 4.52 -22.27 30.83
C ALA A 846 5.77 -21.46 31.24
N ILE A 847 6.10 -21.54 32.52
CA ILE A 847 7.36 -21.02 33.07
C ILE A 847 8.39 -22.15 33.00
N ALA A 848 9.53 -21.88 32.39
CA ALA A 848 10.67 -22.79 32.38
C ALA A 848 11.39 -22.74 33.73
N SER A 849 11.61 -21.54 34.28
CA SER A 849 12.28 -21.35 35.57
C SER A 849 11.95 -20.02 36.22
N VAL A 850 12.22 -19.92 37.53
CA VAL A 850 12.15 -18.69 38.32
C VAL A 850 13.47 -18.52 39.07
N SER A 851 14.07 -17.33 39.02
CA SER A 851 15.34 -17.04 39.68
C SER A 851 15.17 -16.83 41.19
N ASN A 852 16.11 -17.30 42.00
CA ASN A 852 16.22 -16.94 43.42
C ASN A 852 17.07 -15.66 43.62
N THR A 853 16.72 -14.59 42.90
CA THR A 853 17.36 -13.26 42.98
C THR A 853 16.32 -12.16 43.11
N THR A 854 16.71 -10.96 43.55
CA THR A 854 15.82 -9.77 43.61
C THR A 854 16.24 -8.78 42.51
N PRO A 855 15.37 -8.39 41.56
CA PRO A 855 14.01 -8.90 41.36
C PRO A 855 13.98 -10.38 40.95
N ILE A 856 12.87 -11.04 41.24
CA ILE A 856 12.57 -12.37 40.69
C ILE A 856 12.47 -12.26 39.17
N THR A 857 13.31 -12.96 38.42
CA THR A 857 13.22 -13.15 36.98
C THR A 857 12.50 -14.46 36.66
N VAL A 858 11.48 -14.38 35.81
CA VAL A 858 10.74 -15.52 35.26
C VAL A 858 11.28 -15.81 33.87
N THR A 859 11.58 -17.08 33.58
CA THR A 859 11.91 -17.56 32.25
C THR A 859 10.74 -18.34 31.68
N THR A 860 10.30 -18.01 30.48
CA THR A 860 9.16 -18.63 29.79
C THR A 860 9.63 -19.73 28.84
N VAL A 861 8.77 -20.70 28.58
CA VAL A 861 9.08 -21.79 27.62
C VAL A 861 9.09 -21.30 26.17
N ALA A 862 8.28 -20.29 25.85
CA ALA A 862 8.18 -19.69 24.52
C ALA A 862 8.27 -18.15 24.60
N PRO A 863 8.69 -17.46 23.51
CA PRO A 863 8.69 -16.00 23.44
C PRO A 863 7.37 -15.37 23.90
N HIS A 864 7.43 -14.36 24.77
CA HIS A 864 6.24 -13.81 25.41
C HIS A 864 5.72 -12.50 24.81
N ARG A 865 6.53 -11.78 24.02
CA ARG A 865 6.18 -10.48 23.40
C ARG A 865 5.67 -9.39 24.36
N LEU A 866 5.92 -9.59 25.65
CA LEU A 866 5.65 -8.58 26.67
C LEU A 866 6.58 -7.38 26.47
N SER A 867 6.12 -6.21 26.89
CA SER A 867 6.89 -4.97 27.00
C SER A 867 7.09 -4.59 28.46
N ASN A 868 8.08 -3.74 28.74
CA ASN A 868 8.23 -3.19 30.07
C ASN A 868 7.01 -2.39 30.51
N GLY A 869 6.62 -2.55 31.77
CA GLY A 869 5.42 -1.91 32.32
C GLY A 869 4.16 -2.73 32.12
N ASP A 870 4.22 -3.82 31.34
CA ASP A 870 3.11 -4.76 31.24
C ASP A 870 2.77 -5.36 32.61
N THR A 871 1.54 -5.83 32.74
CA THR A 871 1.09 -6.55 33.93
C THR A 871 0.98 -8.03 33.59
N VAL A 872 1.48 -8.89 34.47
CA VAL A 872 1.31 -10.35 34.37
C VAL A 872 0.77 -10.93 35.66
N ARG A 873 0.10 -12.06 35.55
CA ARG A 873 -0.27 -12.94 36.65
C ARG A 873 0.51 -14.24 36.55
N ILE A 874 1.12 -14.65 37.65
CA ILE A 874 1.85 -15.91 37.77
C ILE A 874 1.21 -16.76 38.87
N ASP A 875 1.06 -18.06 38.60
CA ASP A 875 0.66 -19.05 39.59
C ASP A 875 1.42 -20.37 39.40
N GLN A 876 1.20 -21.32 40.32
CA GLN A 876 1.76 -22.68 40.31
C GLN A 876 3.29 -22.77 40.37
N VAL A 877 4.00 -21.68 40.66
CA VAL A 877 5.45 -21.72 40.91
C VAL A 877 5.66 -22.42 42.25
N MET A 878 6.37 -23.55 42.24
CA MET A 878 6.70 -24.29 43.46
C MET A 878 8.06 -23.86 43.99
N GLY A 879 8.19 -23.84 45.32
CA GLY A 879 9.43 -23.55 46.03
C GLY A 879 9.70 -22.05 46.25
N ASP A 880 9.39 -21.18 45.29
CA ASP A 880 9.39 -19.72 45.48
C ASP A 880 7.96 -19.14 45.41
N ASN A 881 7.31 -19.01 46.57
CA ASN A 881 5.93 -18.53 46.64
C ASN A 881 5.78 -17.04 46.30
N ALA A 882 6.84 -16.24 46.44
CA ALA A 882 6.81 -14.81 46.12
C ALA A 882 6.70 -14.53 44.61
N ALA A 883 7.03 -15.52 43.78
CA ALA A 883 6.83 -15.44 42.34
C ALA A 883 5.36 -15.65 41.92
N ASN A 884 4.48 -16.11 42.82
CA ASN A 884 3.05 -16.26 42.54
C ASN A 884 2.31 -14.97 42.92
N GLY A 885 1.53 -14.40 42.00
CA GLY A 885 0.85 -13.13 42.23
C GLY A 885 0.55 -12.37 40.95
N THR A 886 0.27 -11.07 41.09
CA THR A 886 0.14 -10.12 39.99
C THR A 886 1.27 -9.10 40.09
N PHE A 887 1.95 -8.88 38.98
CA PHE A 887 3.18 -8.12 38.93
C PHE A 887 3.14 -7.13 37.78
N THR A 888 3.71 -5.96 37.99
CA THR A 888 4.22 -5.17 36.87
C THR A 888 5.55 -5.82 36.48
N ILE A 889 5.82 -5.95 35.18
CA ILE A 889 7.06 -6.55 34.71
C ILE A 889 8.03 -5.51 34.18
N GLY A 890 9.30 -5.79 34.41
CA GLY A 890 10.44 -5.03 33.88
C GLY A 890 11.52 -6.00 33.43
N ASP A 891 12.66 -5.52 32.98
CA ASP A 891 13.81 -6.35 32.57
C ASP A 891 13.40 -7.46 31.56
N VAL A 892 12.42 -7.12 30.72
CA VAL A 892 11.85 -7.94 29.65
C VAL A 892 12.91 -8.21 28.58
N THR A 893 13.10 -9.49 28.26
CA THR A 893 13.75 -10.03 27.06
C THR A 893 12.71 -10.77 26.22
N ARG A 894 13.15 -11.55 25.22
CA ARG A 894 12.24 -12.42 24.47
C ARG A 894 11.54 -13.49 25.32
N ASN A 895 12.27 -14.08 26.27
CA ASN A 895 11.84 -15.25 27.05
C ASN A 895 11.95 -15.04 28.55
N THR A 896 12.34 -13.85 29.01
CA THR A 896 12.42 -13.56 30.44
C THR A 896 11.81 -12.22 30.77
N PHE A 897 11.30 -12.09 32.00
CA PHE A 897 10.90 -10.80 32.55
C PHE A 897 11.04 -10.83 34.08
N ALA A 898 11.31 -9.69 34.69
CA ALA A 898 11.45 -9.50 36.12
C ALA A 898 10.17 -8.99 36.78
N LEU A 899 9.93 -9.39 38.03
CA LEU A 899 8.73 -9.08 38.78
C LEU A 899 8.90 -7.84 39.66
N TYR A 900 8.01 -6.88 39.48
CA TYR A 900 7.88 -5.68 40.30
C TYR A 900 6.49 -5.61 40.95
N VAL A 901 6.43 -4.95 42.10
CA VAL A 901 5.18 -4.79 42.87
C VAL A 901 4.15 -4.00 42.07
N TYR A 902 3.02 -4.64 41.77
CA TYR A 902 1.84 -4.02 41.15
C TYR A 902 1.06 -3.14 42.16
N PRO A 903 0.40 -2.03 41.76
CA PRO A 903 0.41 -1.38 40.43
C PRO A 903 1.50 -0.31 40.27
N ALA A 904 2.30 -0.06 41.32
CA ALA A 904 3.24 1.06 41.36
C ALA A 904 4.54 0.82 40.57
N GLY A 905 4.83 -0.43 40.18
CA GLY A 905 5.81 -0.80 39.14
C GLY A 905 7.29 -0.48 39.41
N LYS A 906 7.65 0.02 40.60
CA LYS A 906 9.01 0.52 40.90
C LYS A 906 9.79 -0.26 41.94
N SER A 907 9.16 -1.17 42.68
CA SER A 907 9.83 -1.96 43.72
C SER A 907 10.02 -3.41 43.26
N PRO A 908 11.26 -3.95 43.25
CA PRO A 908 11.51 -5.33 42.82
C PRO A 908 10.93 -6.32 43.85
N VAL A 909 10.43 -7.45 43.37
CA VAL A 909 9.94 -8.54 44.23
C VAL A 909 11.11 -9.41 44.68
N ALA A 910 11.21 -9.67 45.97
CA ALA A 910 12.24 -10.55 46.53
C ALA A 910 11.75 -12.01 46.63
N PRO A 911 12.61 -13.01 46.35
CA PRO A 911 12.25 -14.42 46.43
C PRO A 911 12.06 -14.86 47.88
N THR A 912 11.25 -15.90 48.07
CA THR A 912 10.97 -16.55 49.37
C THR A 912 11.58 -17.95 49.49
N GLY A 913 12.16 -18.48 48.40
CA GLY A 913 12.77 -19.79 48.34
C GLY A 913 13.33 -20.12 46.95
N ASP A 914 13.82 -21.34 46.78
CA ASP A 914 14.31 -21.84 45.49
C ASP A 914 13.17 -22.38 44.64
N TYR A 915 13.17 -22.07 43.34
CA TYR A 915 12.24 -22.70 42.39
C TYR A 915 12.48 -24.21 42.29
N THR A 916 11.43 -25.00 42.55
CA THR A 916 11.49 -26.48 42.51
C THR A 916 10.69 -27.09 41.35
N GLY A 917 10.02 -26.27 40.55
CA GLY A 917 9.28 -26.68 39.34
C GLY A 917 7.91 -26.01 39.20
N GLY A 918 7.22 -26.32 38.09
CA GLY A 918 5.88 -25.83 37.80
C GLY A 918 5.87 -24.38 37.32
N GLY A 919 4.78 -23.68 37.56
CA GLY A 919 4.68 -22.28 37.18
C GLY A 919 4.09 -22.08 35.79
N ARG A 920 3.17 -21.13 35.72
CA ARG A 920 2.69 -20.56 34.47
C ARG A 920 2.46 -19.08 34.69
N TRP A 921 2.73 -18.31 33.66
CA TRP A 921 2.39 -16.90 33.63
C TRP A 921 1.26 -16.69 32.64
N SER A 922 0.61 -15.56 32.80
CA SER A 922 -0.47 -15.12 31.95
C SER A 922 -0.54 -13.62 32.05
N TYR A 923 -1.21 -12.97 31.13
CA TYR A 923 -1.65 -11.62 31.38
C TYR A 923 -2.76 -11.61 32.47
N PRO A 924 -3.25 -10.45 32.98
CA PRO A 924 -4.37 -10.42 33.93
C PRO A 924 -5.54 -11.29 33.48
N LEU A 925 -6.41 -11.70 34.41
CA LEU A 925 -7.63 -12.37 33.96
C LEU A 925 -8.50 -11.37 33.22
N HIS A 926 -8.99 -11.79 32.07
CA HIS A 926 -9.97 -11.04 31.31
C HIS A 926 -11.30 -11.76 31.37
N ALA A 927 -12.38 -10.98 31.40
CA ALA A 927 -13.70 -11.55 31.25
C ALA A 927 -13.76 -12.20 29.85
N TYR A 928 -14.49 -13.30 29.71
CA TYR A 928 -14.50 -14.05 28.46
C TYR A 928 -15.87 -14.59 28.13
N ILE A 929 -16.07 -14.82 26.84
CA ILE A 929 -17.21 -15.53 26.30
C ILE A 929 -16.76 -16.94 25.97
N ASP A 930 -17.45 -17.93 26.52
CA ASP A 930 -17.13 -19.35 26.42
C ASP A 930 -18.00 -20.02 25.34
N THR A 931 -17.33 -20.65 24.36
CA THR A 931 -17.93 -21.44 23.28
C THR A 931 -17.70 -22.95 23.47
N THR A 932 -17.14 -23.39 24.61
CA THR A 932 -16.89 -24.81 24.91
C THR A 932 -18.16 -25.64 25.10
N ASP A 933 -19.32 -24.98 25.23
CA ASP A 933 -20.63 -25.64 25.19
C ASP A 933 -20.92 -26.27 23.79
N ALA A 934 -20.09 -25.99 22.78
CA ALA A 934 -20.01 -26.69 21.51
C ALA A 934 -19.01 -27.86 21.58
N THR A 935 -19.35 -29.04 21.05
CA THR A 935 -18.41 -30.19 20.96
C THR A 935 -18.16 -30.54 19.49
N PRO A 936 -16.96 -30.30 18.95
CA PRO A 936 -15.79 -29.67 19.58
C PRO A 936 -15.99 -28.16 19.83
N PRO A 937 -15.20 -27.54 20.74
CA PRO A 937 -15.19 -26.09 20.91
C PRO A 937 -14.98 -25.41 19.57
N ASP A 938 -15.84 -24.46 19.24
CA ASP A 938 -15.94 -23.94 17.89
C ASP A 938 -16.02 -22.41 17.89
N LEU A 939 -14.85 -21.76 17.79
CA LEU A 939 -14.76 -20.31 17.60
C LEU A 939 -15.39 -19.85 16.27
N THR A 940 -15.62 -20.75 15.31
CA THR A 940 -16.31 -20.39 14.06
C THR A 940 -17.78 -20.04 14.28
N LYS A 941 -18.35 -20.40 15.44
CA LYS A 941 -19.66 -19.89 15.92
C LYS A 941 -19.65 -18.42 16.33
N VAL A 942 -18.51 -17.76 16.32
CA VAL A 942 -18.35 -16.35 16.73
C VAL A 942 -17.44 -15.58 15.78
N PHE A 943 -16.68 -16.27 14.93
CA PHE A 943 -15.59 -15.69 14.17
C PHE A 943 -15.36 -16.39 12.80
N TYR A 944 -15.49 -15.67 11.69
CA TYR A 944 -14.96 -16.13 10.39
C TYR A 944 -13.49 -15.72 10.27
N ARG A 945 -12.63 -16.66 9.87
CA ARG A 945 -11.16 -16.52 9.86
C ARG A 945 -10.72 -15.24 9.12
N VAL A 946 -10.14 -14.29 9.85
CA VAL A 946 -9.21 -13.28 9.30
C VAL A 946 -7.91 -14.03 9.00
N THR A 947 -7.71 -14.36 7.73
CA THR A 947 -6.43 -14.88 7.24
C THR A 947 -5.60 -13.70 6.75
N GLY A 948 -4.71 -13.23 7.62
CA GLY A 948 -3.65 -12.28 7.34
C GLY A 948 -2.62 -12.35 8.49
N ASP A 949 -1.38 -11.91 8.25
CA ASP A 949 -0.29 -11.88 9.24
C ASP A 949 -0.61 -11.01 10.48
N ASP A 950 -1.74 -10.33 10.43
CA ASP A 950 -2.30 -9.43 11.43
C ASP A 950 -3.11 -10.10 12.55
N ALA A 951 -2.94 -11.41 12.77
CA ALA A 951 -3.55 -12.13 13.89
C ALA A 951 -3.22 -11.53 15.28
N LEU A 952 -2.26 -10.60 15.34
CA LEU A 952 -1.84 -9.86 16.53
C LEU A 952 -2.19 -8.35 16.47
N GLY A 953 -2.56 -7.79 15.32
CA GLY A 953 -2.78 -6.35 15.11
C GLY A 953 -4.25 -5.89 14.98
N THR A 954 -5.20 -6.76 14.59
CA THR A 954 -6.41 -6.26 13.88
C THR A 954 -7.77 -6.33 14.59
N PHE A 955 -7.85 -6.50 15.92
CA PHE A 955 -9.14 -6.42 16.64
C PHE A 955 -9.35 -5.13 17.45
N LEU A 956 -8.92 -4.00 16.91
CA LEU A 956 -9.06 -2.69 17.58
C LEU A 956 -10.49 -2.08 17.55
N GLY A 957 -11.55 -2.81 17.14
CA GLY A 957 -12.88 -2.18 16.99
C GLY A 957 -14.17 -3.04 16.99
N THR A 958 -14.14 -4.31 17.39
CA THR A 958 -15.36 -5.15 17.42
C THR A 958 -16.17 -4.92 18.70
N PHE A 959 -17.42 -4.47 18.60
CA PHE A 959 -18.41 -4.40 19.68
C PHE A 959 -19.11 -5.74 19.96
N VAL A 960 -19.56 -5.88 21.21
CA VAL A 960 -20.40 -7.00 21.68
C VAL A 960 -21.65 -6.42 22.35
N SER A 961 -22.83 -6.85 21.90
CA SER A 961 -24.14 -6.60 22.54
C SER A 961 -24.57 -7.86 23.26
N VAL A 962 -25.24 -7.65 24.39
CA VAL A 962 -25.80 -8.72 25.21
C VAL A 962 -27.31 -8.52 25.30
N ASN A 963 -28.07 -9.57 25.01
CA ASN A 963 -29.53 -9.60 25.10
C ASN A 963 -30.22 -8.45 24.33
N GLY A 964 -29.65 -8.00 23.21
CA GLY A 964 -30.22 -6.93 22.38
C GLY A 964 -30.03 -5.52 22.94
N LEU A 965 -29.04 -5.32 23.84
CA LEU A 965 -28.65 -4.00 24.32
C LEU A 965 -27.51 -3.45 23.45
N ASP A 966 -27.87 -2.61 22.48
CA ASP A 966 -26.95 -2.16 21.43
C ASP A 966 -25.84 -1.21 21.90
N LYS A 967 -25.95 -0.60 23.11
CA LYS A 967 -24.93 0.30 23.69
C LYS A 967 -24.97 0.33 25.23
N PRO A 968 -23.82 0.44 25.91
CA PRO A 968 -23.79 0.91 27.29
C PRO A 968 -24.20 2.39 27.32
N PRO A 969 -25.05 2.85 28.24
CA PRO A 969 -25.40 4.27 28.36
C PRO A 969 -24.30 5.04 29.08
N GLY A 970 -23.75 6.06 28.43
CA GLY A 970 -22.91 7.08 29.08
C GLY A 970 -21.68 7.52 28.29
N LYS A 971 -21.04 8.59 28.77
CA LYS A 971 -19.81 9.20 28.20
C LYS A 971 -18.54 8.31 28.30
N ASN A 972 -18.65 7.15 28.94
CA ASN A 972 -17.54 6.24 29.22
C ASN A 972 -17.75 4.85 28.60
N ALA A 973 -18.49 4.75 27.49
CA ALA A 973 -18.62 3.50 26.74
C ALA A 973 -17.23 3.05 26.27
N VAL A 974 -16.66 2.02 26.91
CA VAL A 974 -15.37 1.45 26.53
C VAL A 974 -15.59 0.63 25.27
N MET A 975 -14.83 0.91 24.21
CA MET A 975 -14.82 0.08 23.00
C MET A 975 -14.31 -1.33 23.36
N PHE A 976 -15.03 -2.35 22.92
CA PHE A 976 -14.60 -3.74 23.10
C PHE A 976 -13.40 -4.04 22.19
N ARG A 977 -12.43 -4.81 22.71
CA ARG A 977 -11.30 -5.36 21.95
C ARG A 977 -11.20 -6.84 22.28
N VAL A 978 -11.00 -7.67 21.24
CA VAL A 978 -10.55 -9.05 21.42
C VAL A 978 -9.07 -8.97 21.76
N TRP A 979 -8.71 -9.45 22.95
CA TRP A 979 -7.36 -9.24 23.46
C TRP A 979 -6.30 -10.09 22.75
N GLN A 980 -6.63 -11.35 22.44
CA GLN A 980 -5.84 -12.24 21.59
C GLN A 980 -6.76 -13.38 21.13
N LEU A 981 -6.58 -13.90 19.91
CA LEU A 981 -7.14 -15.20 19.55
C LEU A 981 -6.44 -16.25 20.44
N GLY A 982 -7.14 -16.69 21.48
CA GLY A 982 -6.62 -17.71 22.39
C GLY A 982 -6.25 -19.00 21.65
N GLN A 983 -5.73 -19.99 22.39
CA GLN A 983 -5.57 -21.34 21.83
C GLN A 983 -6.92 -21.80 21.26
N GLN A 984 -7.00 -21.92 19.93
CA GLN A 984 -8.24 -22.24 19.21
C GLN A 984 -8.93 -23.51 19.73
N SER A 985 -8.16 -24.40 20.38
CA SER A 985 -8.62 -25.62 21.04
C SER A 985 -9.52 -25.40 22.27
N THR A 986 -9.55 -24.20 22.86
CA THR A 986 -10.28 -23.92 24.10
C THR A 986 -11.61 -23.19 23.90
N GLY A 987 -11.91 -22.65 22.72
CA GLY A 987 -13.21 -22.02 22.46
C GLY A 987 -13.53 -20.79 23.33
N ARG A 988 -12.55 -19.98 23.73
CA ARG A 988 -12.81 -18.79 24.58
C ARG A 988 -12.38 -17.50 23.90
N LEU A 989 -13.24 -16.49 23.98
CA LEU A 989 -12.99 -15.14 23.48
C LEU A 989 -12.75 -14.19 24.67
N LEU A 990 -11.50 -13.75 24.86
CA LEU A 990 -11.12 -12.84 25.94
C LEU A 990 -11.50 -11.40 25.61
N LEU A 991 -12.16 -10.71 26.54
CA LEU A 991 -12.66 -9.34 26.42
C LEU A 991 -11.73 -8.36 27.16
N TRP A 992 -11.39 -7.23 26.53
CA TRP A 992 -10.58 -6.17 27.16
C TRP A 992 -11.28 -5.42 28.31
N ALA A 993 -12.62 -5.54 28.43
CA ALA A 993 -13.41 -4.88 29.47
C ALA A 993 -14.62 -5.73 29.90
N ASP A 994 -15.19 -5.40 31.07
CA ASP A 994 -16.39 -6.04 31.58
C ASP A 994 -17.64 -5.64 30.80
N LEU A 995 -18.55 -6.59 30.58
CA LEU A 995 -19.85 -6.32 29.98
C LEU A 995 -20.76 -5.69 31.03
N THR A 996 -21.52 -4.67 30.63
CA THR A 996 -22.47 -3.97 31.51
C THR A 996 -23.88 -4.00 30.95
N ASP A 997 -24.87 -3.88 31.82
CA ASP A 997 -26.27 -3.70 31.44
C ASP A 997 -26.57 -2.28 30.94
N GLN A 998 -27.83 -2.02 30.59
CA GLN A 998 -28.33 -0.71 30.17
C GLN A 998 -28.28 0.39 31.25
N TYR A 999 -27.67 0.13 32.40
CA TYR A 999 -27.46 1.12 33.46
C TYR A 999 -25.97 1.28 33.80
N GLY A 1000 -25.09 0.58 33.07
CA GLY A 1000 -23.65 0.55 33.35
C GLY A 1000 -23.26 -0.39 34.49
N THR A 1001 -24.16 -1.29 34.91
CA THR A 1001 -23.88 -2.28 35.96
C THR A 1001 -23.22 -3.52 35.35
N PRO A 1002 -22.08 -4.02 35.86
CA PRO A 1002 -21.44 -5.22 35.34
C PRO A 1002 -22.37 -6.44 35.35
N LEU A 1003 -22.43 -7.18 34.23
CA LEU A 1003 -23.21 -8.39 34.09
C LEU A 1003 -22.60 -9.53 34.91
N ALA A 1004 -23.43 -10.31 35.61
CA ALA A 1004 -22.96 -11.47 36.36
C ALA A 1004 -22.54 -12.63 35.44
N LYS A 1005 -21.86 -13.63 35.98
CA LYS A 1005 -21.64 -14.90 35.28
C LYS A 1005 -22.99 -15.51 34.87
N GLY A 1006 -23.11 -15.95 33.62
CA GLY A 1006 -24.35 -16.54 33.12
C GLY A 1006 -24.33 -16.78 31.61
N THR A 1007 -25.36 -17.45 31.11
CA THR A 1007 -25.59 -17.60 29.68
C THR A 1007 -26.36 -16.39 29.19
N TYR A 1008 -25.85 -15.75 28.15
CA TYR A 1008 -26.51 -14.61 27.53
C TYR A 1008 -26.53 -14.77 26.02
N LYS A 1009 -27.44 -14.03 25.36
CA LYS A 1009 -27.48 -13.94 23.91
C LYS A 1009 -26.50 -12.86 23.46
N PHE A 1010 -25.40 -13.29 22.85
CA PHE A 1010 -24.36 -12.42 22.36
C PHE A 1010 -24.58 -12.03 20.91
N THR A 1011 -24.32 -10.79 20.56
CA THR A 1011 -24.35 -10.29 19.18
C THR A 1011 -23.08 -9.49 18.97
N PHE A 1012 -22.25 -9.88 18.02
CA PHE A 1012 -20.97 -9.23 17.72
C PHE A 1012 -21.19 -8.22 16.58
N PHE A 1013 -20.52 -7.07 16.53
CA PHE A 1013 -20.67 -6.11 15.42
C PHE A 1013 -19.53 -5.09 15.40
N GLY A 1014 -19.21 -4.49 14.25
CA GLY A 1014 -18.28 -3.36 14.15
C GLY A 1014 -18.93 -1.97 14.41
N VAL A 1015 -18.14 -0.91 14.38
CA VAL A 1015 -18.55 0.50 14.34
C VAL A 1015 -18.92 0.90 12.90
N VAL A 1016 -20.18 1.25 12.60
CA VAL A 1016 -20.42 2.16 11.44
C VAL A 1016 -19.96 3.54 11.90
N PRO A 1017 -19.04 4.24 11.20
CA PRO A 1017 -18.82 5.65 11.47
C PRO A 1017 -20.17 6.37 11.40
N THR A 1018 -20.63 6.94 12.51
CA THR A 1018 -21.89 7.67 12.54
C THR A 1018 -21.73 8.93 11.71
N LYS A 1019 -22.14 8.85 10.43
CA LYS A 1019 -21.95 9.88 9.40
C LYS A 1019 -20.48 10.23 9.16
N MET A 1020 -19.97 9.87 7.99
CA MET A 1020 -18.97 10.74 7.38
C MET A 1020 -19.58 12.16 7.32
N PRO A 1021 -18.83 13.23 7.65
CA PRO A 1021 -19.27 14.55 7.30
C PRO A 1021 -19.61 14.50 5.81
N ASN A 1022 -20.84 14.90 5.47
CA ASN A 1022 -21.21 15.09 4.07
C ASN A 1022 -20.04 15.84 3.42
N ALA A 1023 -19.49 15.29 2.34
CA ALA A 1023 -18.67 16.09 1.45
C ALA A 1023 -19.41 17.42 1.28
N PRO A 1024 -18.76 18.58 1.52
CA PRO A 1024 -19.46 19.84 1.40
C PRO A 1024 -20.07 19.88 0.00
N GLU A 1025 -21.40 19.90 -0.08
CA GLU A 1025 -22.08 20.33 -1.30
C GLU A 1025 -21.57 21.76 -1.55
N GLN A 1026 -20.68 21.88 -2.53
CA GLN A 1026 -20.37 23.14 -3.20
C GLN A 1026 -20.74 23.01 -4.66
#